data_AF-A0A655EHS5-F1
#
_entry.id   AF-A0A655EHS5-F1
#
_cell.length_a   1.000
_cell.length_b   1.000
_cell.length_c   1.000
_cell.angle_alpha   90.00
_cell.angle_beta   90.00
_cell.angle_gamma   90.00
#
_symmetry.space_group_name_H-M   'P 1'
#
loop_
_entity.id
_entity.type
_entity.pdbx_description
1 polymer ?
#
loop_
_entity_poly.entity_id
_entity_poly.type
_entity_poly.pdbx_seq_one_letter_code
_entity_poly.pdbx_strand_id
1 'polypeptide(L)'
;MVAVLDVYFNDDPVIKNADAKVGEQVKMNIHSRNALNGMAIGNTDFTITMANGKRRDGLTTGFTDTSNGEMQFDDVGYVAGQVYHGITDANGDATIILTQKKGVGLLTPLNIAPVDSLISTPVSRSVKFTVATSPDTPAAKMWGHMADTITVGDWTFERPKLAGEVSNPLRTQDESNETWARVAHSDAVGNPDAGGCAANRLPRIDQLEALYNANSGGKIHSIQGWPTYLNYWSSTYQSATTWKLIALTNGSEFANSNVSIYASCLASDNPVAASITIEPVNPSQWYDDSDVHAVKVKKGETMQLKVTVKDASGNPIPEAPFVLTRGDGYDRRGEKYTAQDGDDLQGIVTPVVIDGESLAWTTTKMGSQTGTDGTRIISVTRPDTHGTRTAINATLYENAAVSASIDTIFTVVTSPDVSVARMWGHMAPSLTAADGAVYQRPLLYAELSSTDNTASKQETNETWAVFHGPASEGANPARCAAGYYPAVEALDSLYSKYPSRTINTAQGWPVYYSYWSGSNSTSFSSGAKLDFYYAVDLADGSRRSENSATSTAWQYQICATTPLPQATQITLTSPQAMDDAIQAVKAKNSESIPLLITTTDAMGNPVPYATFSLKRDAGKARNPDYNKFVATNGTNMTVTPLTGAQQQFYYATSVLTGATGADGTLALTLAEPGGIGLKNQLTANLNDTPTATSSLPVVFTVLTSPDSDKANMYGHMPETFTASNGAEFKRPLVAGEPSSEAHTDTYFETNENWIMVNSFNTGNYGGCPMNQMAAIDDFTALYNDHPSGKVATDIGLPVGKRWWAGDSLLKGSTLYWQYKDLKTGKNYSMSENPGNYYLQLCLTTSRSGLNIALSSDAWNADKSAAVAKKGETIPMTVTVTNDAGQPQAGVAVLLTRDYAYSRGAVDKQYIEPGVIGEPVPFTTSPANMMLTPVAPAGTAVAFNNQNGLSTKWSGFTGDDGKLRFTLTQDKSLGLKTSVTAALANQFDEAASVDAIFTVQTSPDTPYASYWGHMPDTVQVNGVTLRRPYLKAELSAAPRDTWPFNNEFWGTNYYYQSEHVETSLTHLCGSQENIASLDDLKALQSVIGTLQWPTTSSWDYVSQDEGQSNKYYCSFNETTGQTTCTREKATTSGLGSCRVP
;
A
#
# COMPACT_ATOMS: atom_id res chain seq x y z
N MET A 1 -134.32 -13.81 56.84
CA MET A 1 -134.23 -15.08 56.06
C MET A 1 -133.54 -16.15 56.93
N VAL A 2 -133.60 -17.45 56.61
CA VAL A 2 -132.80 -18.50 57.31
C VAL A 2 -131.94 -19.25 56.27
N ALA A 3 -130.94 -18.57 55.73
CA ALA A 3 -130.05 -19.11 54.69
C ALA A 3 -128.79 -19.75 55.31
N VAL A 4 -128.34 -20.86 54.73
CA VAL A 4 -127.06 -21.52 54.99
C VAL A 4 -126.31 -21.61 53.65
N LEU A 5 -125.00 -21.34 53.69
CA LEU A 5 -124.14 -21.37 52.51
C LEU A 5 -123.34 -22.67 52.48
N ASP A 6 -123.38 -23.39 51.36
CA ASP A 6 -122.42 -24.44 51.04
C ASP A 6 -121.31 -23.85 50.18
N VAL A 7 -120.10 -23.77 50.75
CA VAL A 7 -118.92 -23.27 50.04
C VAL A 7 -117.95 -24.41 49.72
N TYR A 8 -117.52 -24.49 48.47
CA TYR A 8 -116.55 -25.46 47.95
C TYR A 8 -115.73 -24.85 46.81
N PHE A 9 -114.69 -25.55 46.33
CA PHE A 9 -113.78 -25.03 45.32
C PHE A 9 -113.67 -25.92 44.09
N ASN A 10 -113.32 -25.32 42.96
CA ASN A 10 -113.01 -25.97 41.69
C ASN A 10 -114.10 -26.96 41.21
N ASP A 11 -115.37 -26.57 41.40
CA ASP A 11 -116.55 -27.34 41.01
C ASP A 11 -116.68 -28.73 41.68
N ASP A 12 -115.90 -29.02 42.73
CA ASP A 12 -116.00 -30.26 43.52
C ASP A 12 -116.48 -29.95 44.95
N PRO A 13 -117.71 -30.36 45.32
CA PRO A 13 -118.26 -30.17 46.65
C PRO A 13 -117.42 -30.77 47.79
N VAL A 14 -116.51 -31.71 47.52
CA VAL A 14 -115.60 -32.30 48.52
C VAL A 14 -114.45 -31.35 48.86
N ILE A 15 -114.02 -30.49 47.92
CA ILE A 15 -112.90 -29.58 48.12
C ILE A 15 -113.34 -28.41 48.99
N LYS A 16 -112.96 -28.45 50.27
CA LYS A 16 -113.24 -27.38 51.25
C LYS A 16 -112.09 -26.39 51.42
N ASN A 17 -110.91 -26.66 50.89
CA ASN A 17 -109.79 -25.72 50.85
C ASN A 17 -109.04 -25.94 49.53
N ALA A 18 -108.50 -24.88 48.95
CA ALA A 18 -107.85 -24.95 47.64
C ALA A 18 -106.39 -24.54 47.72
N ASP A 19 -105.57 -25.18 46.89
CA ASP A 19 -104.17 -24.85 46.69
C ASP A 19 -103.96 -24.48 45.22
N ALA A 20 -103.18 -23.45 44.95
CA ALA A 20 -102.79 -23.02 43.60
C ALA A 20 -101.41 -22.37 43.63
N LYS A 21 -100.80 -22.09 42.47
CA LYS A 21 -99.60 -21.26 42.41
C LYS A 21 -99.97 -19.79 42.33
N VAL A 22 -99.12 -18.90 42.84
CA VAL A 22 -99.27 -17.46 42.64
C VAL A 22 -99.41 -17.18 41.14
N GLY A 23 -100.45 -16.45 40.76
CA GLY A 23 -100.84 -16.18 39.36
C GLY A 23 -101.89 -17.14 38.77
N GLU A 24 -102.12 -18.31 39.36
CA GLU A 24 -103.18 -19.24 38.96
C GLU A 24 -104.54 -18.86 39.59
N GLN A 25 -105.61 -19.38 38.98
CA GLN A 25 -106.98 -19.12 39.41
C GLN A 25 -107.53 -20.27 40.26
N VAL A 26 -108.30 -19.92 41.28
CA VAL A 26 -109.08 -20.85 42.11
C VAL A 26 -110.54 -20.45 42.02
N LYS A 27 -111.41 -21.38 41.62
CA LYS A 27 -112.85 -21.11 41.54
C LYS A 27 -113.50 -21.42 42.89
N MET A 28 -114.13 -20.44 43.53
CA MET A 28 -114.98 -20.63 44.70
C MET A 28 -116.44 -20.70 44.27
N ASN A 29 -117.13 -21.76 44.69
CA ASN A 29 -118.55 -21.97 44.45
C ASN A 29 -119.30 -21.79 45.77
N ILE A 30 -120.40 -21.03 45.74
CA ILE A 30 -121.27 -20.76 46.88
C ILE A 30 -122.70 -21.13 46.48
N HIS A 31 -123.31 -22.04 47.22
CA HIS A 31 -124.71 -22.41 47.05
C HIS A 31 -125.53 -22.06 48.31
N SER A 32 -126.55 -21.22 48.19
CA SER A 32 -127.44 -20.83 49.28
C SER A 32 -128.68 -21.72 49.35
N ARG A 33 -128.96 -22.27 50.53
CA ARG A 33 -130.16 -23.06 50.82
C ARG A 33 -130.85 -22.64 52.10
N ASN A 34 -132.13 -22.95 52.20
CA ASN A 34 -132.91 -22.74 53.41
C ASN A 34 -132.57 -23.80 54.46
N ALA A 35 -132.21 -23.36 55.66
CA ALA A 35 -131.80 -24.26 56.74
C ALA A 35 -132.91 -25.21 57.22
N LEU A 36 -134.18 -24.87 57.01
CA LEU A 36 -135.32 -25.62 57.53
C LEU A 36 -135.78 -26.75 56.60
N ASN A 37 -135.63 -26.57 55.28
CA ASN A 37 -136.17 -27.53 54.29
C ASN A 37 -135.18 -27.89 53.17
N GLY A 38 -133.97 -27.33 53.16
CA GLY A 38 -132.92 -27.68 52.20
C GLY A 38 -133.14 -27.16 50.77
N MET A 39 -134.22 -26.42 50.49
CA MET A 39 -134.46 -25.82 49.17
C MET A 39 -133.49 -24.68 48.91
N ALA A 40 -133.01 -24.56 47.66
CA ALA A 40 -132.16 -23.44 47.24
C ALA A 40 -132.88 -22.10 47.42
N ILE A 41 -132.15 -21.07 47.87
CA ILE A 41 -132.64 -19.70 48.00
C ILE A 41 -131.88 -18.85 46.99
N GLY A 42 -132.55 -18.47 45.91
CA GLY A 42 -131.98 -17.54 44.93
C GLY A 42 -131.85 -16.11 45.46
N ASN A 43 -130.96 -15.31 44.86
CA ASN A 43 -130.73 -13.90 45.19
C ASN A 43 -130.37 -13.67 46.67
N THR A 44 -129.66 -14.61 47.29
CA THR A 44 -129.17 -14.48 48.67
C THR A 44 -127.88 -13.66 48.68
N ASP A 45 -127.91 -12.53 49.38
CA ASP A 45 -126.72 -11.72 49.67
C ASP A 45 -125.78 -12.44 50.64
N PHE A 46 -124.47 -12.37 50.38
CA PHE A 46 -123.44 -12.90 51.26
C PHE A 46 -122.22 -11.97 51.29
N THR A 47 -121.40 -12.15 52.31
CA THR A 47 -120.13 -11.45 52.48
C THR A 47 -118.97 -12.45 52.55
N ILE A 48 -117.80 -12.04 52.08
CA ILE A 48 -116.55 -12.74 52.31
C ILE A 48 -115.58 -11.80 53.00
N THR A 49 -115.04 -12.23 54.13
CA THR A 49 -113.97 -11.52 54.84
C THR A 49 -112.70 -12.35 54.81
N MET A 50 -111.60 -11.67 54.50
CA MET A 50 -110.28 -12.27 54.41
C MET A 50 -109.49 -12.00 55.70
N ALA A 51 -108.89 -13.04 56.27
CA ALA A 51 -107.92 -12.91 57.36
C ALA A 51 -106.51 -12.71 56.81
N ASN A 52 -105.58 -12.28 57.67
CA ASN A 52 -104.17 -12.20 57.30
C ASN A 52 -103.65 -13.56 56.81
N GLY A 53 -102.93 -13.54 55.69
CA GLY A 53 -102.24 -14.71 55.16
C GLY A 53 -101.24 -15.28 56.18
N LYS A 54 -101.18 -16.60 56.25
CA LYS A 54 -100.31 -17.35 57.15
C LYS A 54 -99.17 -18.00 56.39
N ARG A 55 -97.98 -17.89 56.96
CA ARG A 55 -96.80 -18.69 56.62
C ARG A 55 -97.05 -20.18 56.86
N ARG A 56 -96.09 -21.02 56.47
CA ARG A 56 -96.17 -22.49 56.66
C ARG A 56 -96.18 -22.89 58.14
N ASP A 57 -95.49 -22.14 58.98
CA ASP A 57 -95.48 -22.29 60.45
C ASP A 57 -96.68 -21.64 61.16
N GLY A 58 -97.64 -21.10 60.40
CA GLY A 58 -98.87 -20.51 60.93
C GLY A 58 -98.75 -19.04 61.37
N LEU A 59 -97.56 -18.43 61.29
CA LEU A 59 -97.35 -17.02 61.63
C LEU A 59 -97.93 -16.08 60.55
N THR A 60 -98.45 -14.93 60.99
CA THR A 60 -98.96 -13.87 60.10
C THR A 60 -97.99 -12.70 59.92
N THR A 61 -96.78 -12.80 60.49
CA THR A 61 -95.72 -11.78 60.44
C THR A 61 -94.35 -12.45 60.20
N GLY A 62 -93.29 -11.65 59.99
CA GLY A 62 -91.93 -12.18 59.78
C GLY A 62 -91.63 -12.59 58.33
N PHE A 63 -92.30 -11.98 57.36
CA PHE A 63 -92.04 -12.05 55.93
C PHE A 63 -92.30 -10.69 55.30
N THR A 64 -91.73 -10.43 54.12
CA THR A 64 -92.01 -9.23 53.33
C THR A 64 -92.90 -9.62 52.15
N ASP A 65 -94.08 -9.02 52.06
CA ASP A 65 -95.01 -9.17 50.93
C ASP A 65 -95.40 -7.78 50.41
N THR A 66 -94.95 -7.45 49.20
CA THR A 66 -95.23 -6.16 48.58
C THR A 66 -96.68 -6.02 48.10
N SER A 67 -97.41 -7.13 47.98
CA SER A 67 -98.85 -7.12 47.68
C SER A 67 -99.72 -6.88 48.92
N ASN A 68 -99.14 -6.88 50.12
CA ASN A 68 -99.87 -6.88 51.40
C ASN A 68 -100.93 -7.98 51.50
N GLY A 69 -100.70 -9.14 50.88
CA GLY A 69 -101.65 -10.25 50.83
C GLY A 69 -102.88 -9.98 49.97
N GLU A 70 -102.84 -9.04 49.03
CA GLU A 70 -103.96 -8.76 48.12
C GLU A 70 -104.36 -10.02 47.33
N MET A 71 -105.63 -10.39 47.45
CA MET A 71 -106.26 -11.46 46.67
C MET A 71 -107.37 -10.85 45.82
N GLN A 72 -107.41 -11.24 44.55
CA GLN A 72 -108.42 -10.77 43.63
C GLN A 72 -109.64 -11.68 43.67
N PHE A 73 -110.81 -11.08 43.78
CA PHE A 73 -112.13 -11.70 43.69
C PHE A 73 -112.74 -11.15 42.40
N ASP A 74 -112.86 -12.00 41.37
CA ASP A 74 -113.31 -11.61 40.02
C ASP A 74 -112.58 -10.35 39.50
N ASP A 75 -111.24 -10.40 39.54
CA ASP A 75 -110.30 -9.33 39.15
C ASP A 75 -110.32 -8.05 40.01
N VAL A 76 -111.07 -8.00 41.11
CA VAL A 76 -111.06 -6.88 42.07
C VAL A 76 -110.22 -7.25 43.30
N GLY A 77 -109.24 -6.42 43.65
CA GLY A 77 -108.31 -6.69 44.76
C GLY A 77 -108.92 -6.43 46.14
N TYR A 78 -108.73 -7.38 47.06
CA TYR A 78 -109.11 -7.29 48.47
C TYR A 78 -107.93 -7.63 49.38
N VAL A 79 -107.79 -6.92 50.49
CA VAL A 79 -106.83 -7.20 51.56
C VAL A 79 -107.52 -7.57 52.87
N ALA A 80 -106.78 -8.10 53.83
CA ALA A 80 -107.33 -8.51 55.11
C ALA A 80 -108.05 -7.35 55.82
N GLY A 81 -109.25 -7.63 56.36
CA GLY A 81 -110.12 -6.63 56.99
C GLY A 81 -111.09 -5.91 56.07
N GLN A 82 -110.99 -6.10 54.74
CA GLN A 82 -112.01 -5.67 53.78
C GLN A 82 -113.09 -6.74 53.61
N VAL A 83 -114.28 -6.30 53.19
CA VAL A 83 -115.46 -7.16 53.00
C VAL A 83 -115.85 -7.17 51.53
N TYR A 84 -115.84 -8.34 50.91
CA TYR A 84 -116.47 -8.56 49.61
C TYR A 84 -117.97 -8.79 49.81
N HIS A 85 -118.80 -8.20 48.95
CA HIS A 85 -120.25 -8.42 48.94
C HIS A 85 -120.63 -9.10 47.62
N GLY A 86 -121.34 -10.22 47.70
CA GLY A 86 -121.83 -10.94 46.55
C GLY A 86 -123.30 -11.33 46.73
N ILE A 87 -123.94 -11.69 45.62
CA ILE A 87 -125.31 -12.19 45.60
C ILE A 87 -125.34 -13.48 44.76
N THR A 88 -126.09 -14.47 45.23
CA THR A 88 -126.36 -15.69 44.44
C THR A 88 -127.38 -15.42 43.34
N ASP A 89 -127.36 -16.22 42.27
CA ASP A 89 -128.31 -16.11 41.17
C ASP A 89 -129.71 -16.62 41.56
N ALA A 90 -130.63 -16.70 40.60
CA ALA A 90 -131.99 -17.19 40.84
C ALA A 90 -132.07 -18.65 41.32
N ASN A 91 -131.02 -19.45 41.07
CA ASN A 91 -130.92 -20.85 41.50
C ASN A 91 -130.23 -20.99 42.86
N GLY A 92 -129.75 -19.89 43.44
CA GLY A 92 -129.01 -19.89 44.70
C GLY A 92 -127.52 -20.16 44.52
N ASP A 93 -126.97 -20.02 43.32
CA ASP A 93 -125.55 -20.26 43.05
C ASP A 93 -124.77 -18.96 42.83
N ALA A 94 -123.56 -18.89 43.34
CA ALA A 94 -122.56 -17.88 42.99
C ALA A 94 -121.21 -18.53 42.72
N THR A 95 -120.46 -17.94 41.81
CA THR A 95 -119.09 -18.33 41.48
C THR A 95 -118.22 -17.10 41.60
N ILE A 96 -117.05 -17.27 42.24
CA ILE A 96 -116.04 -16.22 42.38
C ILE A 96 -114.69 -16.81 41.99
N ILE A 97 -113.98 -16.14 41.11
CA ILE A 97 -112.61 -16.49 40.74
C ILE A 97 -111.64 -15.77 41.66
N LEU A 98 -110.90 -16.57 42.44
CA LEU A 98 -109.86 -16.10 43.33
C LEU A 98 -108.52 -16.21 42.63
N THR A 99 -107.76 -15.12 42.58
CA THR A 99 -106.40 -15.10 42.03
C THR A 99 -105.49 -14.28 42.91
N GLN A 100 -104.31 -14.79 43.25
CA GLN A 100 -103.26 -13.97 43.83
C GLN A 100 -102.21 -13.69 42.78
N LYS A 101 -102.30 -12.54 42.08
CA LYS A 101 -101.40 -12.18 40.97
C LYS A 101 -99.96 -11.94 41.44
N LYS A 102 -99.78 -11.48 42.67
CA LYS A 102 -98.48 -11.28 43.34
C LYS A 102 -98.62 -11.77 44.77
N GLY A 103 -97.76 -12.69 45.18
CA GLY A 103 -97.82 -13.30 46.50
C GLY A 103 -96.52 -14.00 46.82
N VAL A 104 -96.28 -14.22 48.11
CA VAL A 104 -95.01 -14.75 48.62
C VAL A 104 -95.14 -16.15 49.23
N GLY A 105 -96.21 -16.88 48.94
CA GLY A 105 -96.42 -18.23 49.47
C GLY A 105 -97.21 -18.26 50.77
N LEU A 106 -98.49 -17.88 50.76
CA LEU A 106 -99.31 -17.77 51.98
C LEU A 106 -100.58 -18.63 51.89
N LEU A 107 -101.05 -19.10 53.05
CA LEU A 107 -102.38 -19.67 53.24
C LEU A 107 -103.30 -18.60 53.82
N THR A 108 -104.36 -18.26 53.10
CA THR A 108 -105.26 -17.17 53.45
C THR A 108 -106.63 -17.73 53.89
N PRO A 109 -107.01 -17.57 55.18
CA PRO A 109 -108.32 -17.95 55.65
C PRO A 109 -109.41 -16.98 55.17
N LEU A 110 -110.55 -17.53 54.76
CA LEU A 110 -111.74 -16.84 54.27
C LEU A 110 -112.94 -17.20 55.14
N ASN A 111 -113.73 -16.21 55.55
CA ASN A 111 -114.98 -16.40 56.28
C ASN A 111 -116.14 -15.89 55.43
N ILE A 112 -117.05 -16.77 55.05
CA ILE A 112 -118.18 -16.50 54.16
C ILE A 112 -119.48 -16.54 54.95
N ALA A 113 -120.25 -15.46 54.99
CA ALA A 113 -121.48 -15.38 55.77
C ALA A 113 -122.66 -14.80 54.98
N PRO A 114 -123.89 -15.34 55.11
CA PRO A 114 -125.07 -14.73 54.49
C PRO A 114 -125.43 -13.40 55.19
N VAL A 115 -125.95 -12.44 54.43
CA VAL A 115 -126.43 -11.15 54.93
C VAL A 115 -127.93 -11.26 55.28
N ASP A 116 -128.38 -10.56 56.33
CA ASP A 116 -129.79 -10.51 56.77
C ASP A 116 -130.47 -11.90 57.00
N SER A 117 -129.65 -12.88 57.37
CA SER A 117 -130.06 -14.22 57.81
C SER A 117 -130.10 -14.33 59.33
N LEU A 118 -131.09 -15.04 59.87
CA LEU A 118 -131.14 -15.41 61.30
C LEU A 118 -130.02 -16.39 61.69
N ILE A 119 -129.37 -17.01 60.70
CA ILE A 119 -128.13 -17.78 60.87
C ILE A 119 -126.99 -16.93 60.30
N SER A 120 -126.14 -16.41 61.18
CA SER A 120 -125.00 -15.56 60.82
C SER A 120 -123.64 -16.24 61.00
N THR A 121 -123.60 -17.53 61.32
CA THR A 121 -122.35 -18.29 61.50
C THR A 121 -121.59 -18.37 60.18
N PRO A 122 -120.36 -17.82 60.07
CA PRO A 122 -119.59 -17.88 58.84
C PRO A 122 -119.10 -19.29 58.53
N VAL A 123 -119.01 -19.61 57.25
CA VAL A 123 -118.33 -20.78 56.72
C VAL A 123 -116.85 -20.46 56.57
N SER A 124 -115.99 -21.14 57.34
CA SER A 124 -114.53 -20.98 57.23
C SER A 124 -113.94 -21.85 56.14
N ARG A 125 -113.14 -21.25 55.27
CA ARG A 125 -112.42 -21.86 54.15
C ARG A 125 -111.01 -21.28 54.10
N SER A 126 -110.11 -21.88 53.34
CA SER A 126 -108.80 -21.26 53.06
C SER A 126 -108.32 -21.55 51.66
N VAL A 127 -107.57 -20.61 51.10
CA VAL A 127 -106.86 -20.79 49.84
C VAL A 127 -105.37 -20.56 50.06
N LYS A 128 -104.54 -21.48 49.56
CA LYS A 128 -103.09 -21.39 49.62
C LYS A 128 -102.52 -21.13 48.24
N PHE A 129 -101.84 -20.00 48.08
CA PHE A 129 -101.09 -19.71 46.85
C PHE A 129 -99.60 -19.92 47.10
N THR A 130 -99.02 -20.92 46.45
CA THR A 130 -97.61 -21.30 46.59
C THR A 130 -96.70 -20.49 45.66
N VAL A 131 -95.44 -20.24 46.07
CA VAL A 131 -94.46 -19.47 45.29
C VAL A 131 -93.27 -20.33 44.85
N ALA A 132 -92.71 -20.06 43.67
CA ALA A 132 -91.56 -20.80 43.15
C ALA A 132 -90.29 -20.58 44.00
N THR A 133 -90.14 -19.41 44.63
CA THR A 133 -88.95 -19.02 45.40
C THR A 133 -88.85 -19.65 46.80
N SER A 134 -89.78 -20.54 47.16
CA SER A 134 -89.73 -21.33 48.38
C SER A 134 -89.86 -22.82 48.03
N PRO A 135 -89.09 -23.72 48.65
CA PRO A 135 -89.23 -25.15 48.43
C PRO A 135 -90.43 -25.75 49.16
N ASP A 136 -90.99 -26.85 48.63
CA ASP A 136 -92.07 -27.58 49.30
C ASP A 136 -91.51 -28.58 50.33
N THR A 137 -90.90 -28.05 51.38
CA THR A 137 -90.30 -28.82 52.49
C THR A 137 -90.86 -28.32 53.83
N PRO A 138 -91.03 -29.19 54.85
CA PRO A 138 -91.43 -28.77 56.18
C PRO A 138 -90.52 -27.71 56.81
N ALA A 139 -89.25 -27.62 56.37
CA ALA A 139 -88.29 -26.62 56.85
C ALA A 139 -88.48 -25.21 56.24
N ALA A 140 -89.30 -25.07 55.19
CA ALA A 140 -89.55 -23.79 54.55
C ALA A 140 -90.47 -22.91 55.40
N LYS A 141 -90.22 -21.59 55.35
CA LYS A 141 -91.01 -20.58 56.04
C LYS A 141 -92.31 -20.28 55.30
N MET A 142 -92.27 -20.27 53.97
CA MET A 142 -93.41 -19.97 53.11
C MET A 142 -93.97 -21.23 52.48
N TRP A 143 -95.19 -21.13 51.93
CA TRP A 143 -95.76 -22.18 51.10
C TRP A 143 -95.17 -22.12 49.70
N GLY A 144 -94.34 -23.12 49.38
CA GLY A 144 -93.50 -23.14 48.21
C GLY A 144 -93.84 -24.25 47.21
N HIS A 145 -93.27 -24.15 46.00
CA HIS A 145 -93.25 -25.24 45.02
C HIS A 145 -91.93 -25.28 44.21
N MET A 146 -90.83 -24.74 44.75
CA MET A 146 -89.50 -24.81 44.12
C MET A 146 -89.15 -26.25 43.76
N ALA A 147 -88.68 -26.48 42.55
CA ALA A 147 -88.16 -27.78 42.17
C ALA A 147 -86.86 -28.10 42.95
N ASP A 148 -86.79 -29.30 43.52
CA ASP A 148 -85.58 -29.75 44.24
C ASP A 148 -84.39 -29.95 43.30
N THR A 149 -84.64 -30.16 42.00
CA THR A 149 -83.59 -30.32 41.00
C THR A 149 -83.91 -29.61 39.69
N ILE A 150 -82.85 -29.28 38.93
CA ILE A 150 -82.90 -28.81 37.54
C ILE A 150 -82.00 -29.73 36.71
N THR A 151 -82.51 -30.27 35.61
CA THR A 151 -81.71 -31.10 34.68
C THR A 151 -81.37 -30.30 33.43
N VAL A 152 -80.07 -30.26 33.08
CA VAL A 152 -79.55 -29.65 31.85
C VAL A 152 -78.56 -30.62 31.21
N GLY A 153 -78.90 -31.11 30.02
CA GLY A 153 -78.14 -32.18 29.38
C GLY A 153 -78.09 -33.43 30.27
N ASP A 154 -76.89 -33.97 30.48
CA ASP A 154 -76.65 -35.13 31.35
C ASP A 154 -76.49 -34.77 32.84
N TRP A 155 -76.54 -33.48 33.19
CA TRP A 155 -76.34 -33.02 34.55
C TRP A 155 -77.65 -32.71 35.23
N THR A 156 -77.83 -33.24 36.44
CA THR A 156 -78.95 -32.91 37.32
C THR A 156 -78.40 -32.20 38.54
N PHE A 157 -78.82 -30.95 38.73
CA PHE A 157 -78.38 -30.05 39.79
C PHE A 157 -79.43 -29.99 40.88
N GLU A 158 -79.03 -30.15 42.14
CA GLU A 158 -79.87 -29.94 43.31
C GLU A 158 -79.90 -28.47 43.70
N ARG A 159 -81.06 -27.98 44.13
CA ARG A 159 -81.18 -26.62 44.68
C ARG A 159 -80.29 -26.46 45.92
N PRO A 160 -79.88 -25.22 46.25
CA PRO A 160 -79.27 -24.93 47.53
C PRO A 160 -80.14 -25.44 48.69
N LYS A 161 -79.51 -25.83 49.80
CA LYS A 161 -80.25 -26.27 51.00
C LYS A 161 -80.68 -25.06 51.82
N LEU A 162 -81.87 -25.14 52.43
CA LEU A 162 -82.25 -24.23 53.51
C LEU A 162 -81.38 -24.51 54.73
N ALA A 163 -81.16 -23.50 55.57
CA ALA A 163 -80.40 -23.66 56.80
C ALA A 163 -81.04 -24.69 57.76
N GLY A 164 -82.36 -24.85 57.71
CA GLY A 164 -83.10 -25.84 58.48
C GLY A 164 -83.08 -27.26 57.90
N GLU A 165 -82.51 -27.46 56.70
CA GLU A 165 -82.40 -28.79 56.06
C GLU A 165 -81.07 -29.49 56.36
N VAL A 166 -80.13 -28.79 56.99
CA VAL A 166 -78.77 -29.28 57.26
C VAL A 166 -78.55 -29.39 58.77
N SER A 167 -77.71 -30.35 59.18
CA SER A 167 -77.51 -30.68 60.59
C SER A 167 -76.61 -29.67 61.34
N ASN A 168 -75.74 -28.96 60.62
CA ASN A 168 -74.81 -27.98 61.17
C ASN A 168 -74.63 -26.75 60.25
N PRO A 169 -75.64 -25.87 60.11
CA PRO A 169 -75.54 -24.69 59.26
C PRO A 169 -74.49 -23.72 59.81
N LEU A 170 -73.35 -23.59 59.12
CA LEU A 170 -72.24 -22.73 59.56
C LEU A 170 -72.51 -21.25 59.33
N ARG A 171 -73.18 -20.92 58.21
CA ARG A 171 -73.51 -19.55 57.81
C ARG A 171 -74.82 -19.57 57.02
N THR A 172 -75.57 -18.48 57.07
CA THR A 172 -76.88 -18.37 56.40
C THR A 172 -77.01 -17.11 55.54
N GLN A 173 -77.98 -17.11 54.64
CA GLN A 173 -78.40 -15.97 53.84
C GLN A 173 -79.92 -15.92 53.76
N ASP A 174 -80.52 -14.81 54.16
CA ASP A 174 -81.95 -14.58 53.97
C ASP A 174 -82.20 -14.10 52.53
N GLU A 175 -83.08 -14.78 51.81
CA GLU A 175 -83.49 -14.42 50.45
C GLU A 175 -84.89 -14.99 50.16
N SER A 176 -85.77 -14.17 49.56
CA SER A 176 -87.14 -14.55 49.19
C SER A 176 -87.98 -15.13 50.33
N ASN A 177 -87.88 -14.53 51.51
CA ASN A 177 -88.52 -14.94 52.75
C ASN A 177 -88.07 -16.30 53.32
N GLU A 178 -87.01 -16.90 52.76
CA GLU A 178 -86.39 -18.12 53.26
C GLU A 178 -84.99 -17.84 53.81
N THR A 179 -84.46 -18.77 54.61
CA THR A 179 -83.08 -18.73 55.12
C THR A 179 -82.26 -19.87 54.55
N TRP A 180 -81.34 -19.55 53.64
CA TRP A 180 -80.51 -20.49 52.88
C TRP A 180 -79.17 -20.75 53.56
N ALA A 181 -78.62 -21.96 53.41
CA ALA A 181 -77.27 -22.27 53.83
C ALA A 181 -76.25 -21.67 52.85
N ARG A 182 -75.14 -21.15 53.39
CA ARG A 182 -73.97 -20.75 52.58
C ARG A 182 -72.70 -21.35 53.17
N VAL A 183 -71.80 -21.78 52.31
CA VAL A 183 -70.62 -22.58 52.68
C VAL A 183 -69.34 -21.96 52.13
N ALA A 184 -68.23 -22.10 52.87
CA ALA A 184 -66.90 -21.88 52.28
C ALA A 184 -66.61 -22.98 51.24
N HIS A 185 -65.64 -22.76 50.35
CA HIS A 185 -65.33 -23.76 49.30
C HIS A 185 -64.98 -25.14 49.92
N SER A 186 -64.18 -25.15 50.99
CA SER A 186 -63.81 -26.36 51.74
C SER A 186 -64.99 -27.16 52.28
N ASP A 187 -66.11 -26.50 52.55
CA ASP A 187 -67.35 -27.16 52.98
C ASP A 187 -68.24 -27.51 51.78
N ALA A 188 -68.23 -26.67 50.73
CA ALA A 188 -68.94 -26.95 49.47
C ALA A 188 -68.46 -28.27 48.84
N VAL A 189 -67.17 -28.59 48.97
CA VAL A 189 -66.57 -29.84 48.50
C VAL A 189 -66.47 -30.88 49.63
N GLY A 190 -67.53 -31.67 49.80
CA GLY A 190 -67.50 -32.86 50.67
C GLY A 190 -68.08 -32.70 52.07
N ASN A 191 -68.77 -31.61 52.40
CA ASN A 191 -69.45 -31.42 53.69
C ASN A 191 -70.98 -31.21 53.57
N PRO A 192 -71.76 -32.29 53.34
CA PRO A 192 -73.23 -32.22 53.28
C PRO A 192 -73.90 -31.68 54.55
N ASP A 193 -73.31 -31.94 55.72
CA ASP A 193 -73.84 -31.51 57.03
C ASP A 193 -73.89 -29.99 57.20
N ALA A 194 -73.04 -29.25 56.47
CA ALA A 194 -73.01 -27.78 56.45
C ALA A 194 -73.83 -27.15 55.30
N GLY A 195 -74.40 -27.98 54.41
CA GLY A 195 -75.07 -27.54 53.18
C GLY A 195 -74.19 -27.53 51.94
N GLY A 196 -73.02 -28.17 51.99
CA GLY A 196 -72.20 -28.45 50.82
C GLY A 196 -72.59 -29.75 50.12
N CYS A 197 -71.75 -30.19 49.18
CA CYS A 197 -71.98 -31.39 48.38
C CYS A 197 -71.29 -32.61 48.97
N ALA A 198 -71.75 -33.81 48.63
CA ALA A 198 -70.94 -35.01 48.83
C ALA A 198 -69.66 -34.93 47.99
N ALA A 199 -68.66 -35.74 48.35
CA ALA A 199 -67.40 -35.79 47.61
C ALA A 199 -67.64 -35.96 46.10
N ASN A 200 -66.90 -35.23 45.28
CA ASN A 200 -67.00 -35.21 43.80
C ASN A 200 -68.33 -34.71 43.22
N ARG A 201 -69.30 -34.25 44.01
CA ARG A 201 -70.59 -33.75 43.48
C ARG A 201 -70.69 -32.25 43.34
N LEU A 202 -69.66 -31.50 43.75
CA LEU A 202 -69.62 -30.06 43.48
C LEU A 202 -69.44 -29.86 41.95
N PRO A 203 -70.38 -29.21 41.25
CA PRO A 203 -70.31 -29.04 39.81
C PRO A 203 -69.06 -28.27 39.39
N ARG A 204 -68.49 -28.62 38.24
CA ARG A 204 -67.48 -27.82 37.54
C ARG A 204 -68.09 -26.55 36.97
N ILE A 205 -67.25 -25.59 36.60
CA ILE A 205 -67.69 -24.31 36.07
C ILE A 205 -68.47 -24.46 34.75
N ASP A 206 -68.04 -25.35 33.86
CA ASP A 206 -68.73 -25.63 32.58
C ASP A 206 -70.15 -26.16 32.81
N GLN A 207 -70.33 -26.97 33.85
CA GLN A 207 -71.63 -27.52 34.23
C GLN A 207 -72.55 -26.41 34.78
N LEU A 208 -72.03 -25.51 35.62
CA LEU A 208 -72.84 -24.38 36.12
C LEU A 208 -73.11 -23.33 35.03
N GLU A 209 -72.18 -23.14 34.10
CA GLU A 209 -72.39 -22.29 32.93
C GLU A 209 -73.53 -22.85 32.06
N ALA A 210 -73.56 -24.17 31.85
CA ALA A 210 -74.69 -24.82 31.17
C ALA A 210 -76.01 -24.64 31.93
N LEU A 211 -76.00 -24.78 33.26
CA LEU A 211 -77.16 -24.52 34.11
C LEU A 211 -77.67 -23.07 33.94
N TYR A 212 -76.77 -22.09 33.97
CA TYR A 212 -77.09 -20.69 33.71
C TYR A 212 -77.64 -20.49 32.30
N ASN A 213 -76.97 -21.00 31.27
CA ASN A 213 -77.34 -20.79 29.87
C ASN A 213 -78.75 -21.33 29.58
N ALA A 214 -79.09 -22.51 30.10
CA ALA A 214 -80.43 -23.09 30.01
C ALA A 214 -81.52 -22.27 30.73
N ASN A 215 -81.14 -21.43 31.70
CA ASN A 215 -82.03 -20.64 32.55
C ASN A 215 -81.62 -19.15 32.60
N SER A 216 -81.11 -18.63 31.47
CA SER A 216 -80.55 -17.29 31.38
C SER A 216 -81.62 -16.19 31.44
N GLY A 217 -81.19 -14.94 31.66
CA GLY A 217 -82.09 -13.78 31.78
C GLY A 217 -82.87 -13.74 33.11
N GLY A 218 -82.27 -14.24 34.19
CA GLY A 218 -82.87 -14.26 35.52
C GLY A 218 -83.91 -15.38 35.76
N LYS A 219 -84.00 -16.38 34.86
CA LYS A 219 -84.96 -17.48 34.98
C LYS A 219 -84.63 -18.48 36.08
N ILE A 220 -83.35 -18.61 36.46
CA ILE A 220 -82.94 -19.36 37.68
C ILE A 220 -83.74 -18.90 38.89
N HIS A 221 -83.92 -17.59 39.06
CA HIS A 221 -84.69 -17.05 40.17
C HIS A 221 -86.19 -16.96 39.86
N SER A 222 -86.57 -16.33 38.75
CA SER A 222 -87.98 -15.99 38.47
C SER A 222 -88.86 -17.17 38.05
N ILE A 223 -88.28 -18.25 37.53
CA ILE A 223 -89.01 -19.46 37.10
C ILE A 223 -88.68 -20.63 38.01
N GLN A 224 -87.38 -20.93 38.20
CA GLN A 224 -86.97 -22.09 39.01
C GLN A 224 -86.99 -21.80 40.51
N GLY A 225 -87.01 -20.52 40.91
CA GLY A 225 -87.12 -20.09 42.29
C GLY A 225 -85.82 -20.05 43.08
N TRP A 226 -84.71 -20.54 42.52
CA TRP A 226 -83.46 -20.69 43.26
C TRP A 226 -82.89 -19.33 43.69
N PRO A 227 -82.21 -19.27 44.84
CA PRO A 227 -81.65 -18.01 45.34
C PRO A 227 -80.47 -17.55 44.46
N THR A 228 -80.39 -16.26 44.15
CA THR A 228 -79.36 -15.69 43.27
C THR A 228 -78.69 -14.43 43.83
N TYR A 229 -78.95 -14.09 45.10
CA TYR A 229 -78.29 -12.97 45.77
C TYR A 229 -76.77 -13.15 45.90
N LEU A 230 -76.31 -14.40 46.06
CA LEU A 230 -74.90 -14.79 46.09
C LEU A 230 -74.55 -15.69 44.89
N ASN A 231 -73.25 -15.83 44.63
CA ASN A 231 -72.73 -16.71 43.60
C ASN A 231 -72.77 -18.19 44.01
N TYR A 232 -72.45 -19.07 43.07
CA TYR A 232 -72.41 -20.52 43.26
C TYR A 232 -70.98 -21.04 43.12
N TRP A 233 -70.54 -21.85 44.09
CA TRP A 233 -69.24 -22.51 44.05
C TRP A 233 -69.15 -23.54 42.93
N SER A 234 -67.97 -23.61 42.28
CA SER A 234 -67.60 -24.73 41.40
C SER A 234 -66.42 -25.52 41.96
N SER A 235 -66.23 -26.74 41.45
CA SER A 235 -65.03 -27.56 41.68
C SER A 235 -63.86 -27.18 40.75
N THR A 236 -64.06 -26.27 39.80
CA THR A 236 -63.03 -25.88 38.83
C THR A 236 -62.04 -24.90 39.45
N TYR A 237 -60.75 -25.20 39.35
CA TYR A 237 -59.68 -24.33 39.80
C TYR A 237 -59.46 -23.15 38.83
N GLN A 238 -59.11 -21.99 39.38
CA GLN A 238 -58.51 -20.90 38.60
C GLN A 238 -57.00 -20.83 38.84
N SER A 239 -56.57 -21.11 40.07
CA SER A 239 -55.16 -21.15 40.47
C SER A 239 -54.94 -22.15 41.60
N ALA A 240 -53.69 -22.30 42.06
CA ALA A 240 -53.36 -23.20 43.16
C ALA A 240 -54.15 -22.91 44.45
N THR A 241 -54.64 -21.68 44.63
CA THR A 241 -55.31 -21.27 45.86
C THR A 241 -56.72 -20.72 45.64
N THR A 242 -57.24 -20.71 44.41
CA THR A 242 -58.56 -20.12 44.09
C THR A 242 -59.38 -20.99 43.15
N TRP A 243 -60.69 -21.00 43.36
CA TRP A 243 -61.67 -21.72 42.55
C TRP A 243 -62.58 -20.76 41.80
N LYS A 244 -63.01 -21.19 40.61
CA LYS A 244 -64.03 -20.47 39.86
C LYS A 244 -65.38 -20.59 40.56
N LEU A 245 -66.16 -19.52 40.46
CA LEU A 245 -67.52 -19.44 40.94
C LEU A 245 -68.34 -18.67 39.90
N ILE A 246 -69.66 -18.87 39.86
CA ILE A 246 -70.52 -18.23 38.86
C ILE A 246 -71.71 -17.54 39.51
N ALA A 247 -72.04 -16.36 38.99
CA ALA A 247 -73.25 -15.64 39.34
C ALA A 247 -74.41 -16.15 38.46
N LEU A 248 -75.26 -17.05 38.99
CA LEU A 248 -76.40 -17.58 38.22
C LEU A 248 -77.48 -16.54 37.86
N THR A 249 -77.35 -15.29 38.34
CA THR A 249 -78.20 -14.17 37.92
C THR A 249 -77.88 -13.67 36.50
N ASN A 250 -76.60 -13.69 36.10
CA ASN A 250 -76.13 -13.09 34.84
C ASN A 250 -75.02 -13.87 34.12
N GLY A 251 -74.58 -15.01 34.65
CA GLY A 251 -73.58 -15.89 34.05
C GLY A 251 -72.14 -15.43 34.23
N SER A 252 -71.87 -14.38 34.99
CA SER A 252 -70.49 -13.91 35.19
C SER A 252 -69.69 -14.87 36.06
N GLU A 253 -68.50 -15.24 35.59
CA GLU A 253 -67.53 -16.04 36.33
C GLU A 253 -66.54 -15.17 37.10
N PHE A 254 -66.14 -15.65 38.28
CA PHE A 254 -65.12 -15.02 39.11
C PHE A 254 -64.23 -16.10 39.75
N ALA A 255 -63.13 -15.70 40.37
CA ALA A 255 -62.28 -16.60 41.14
C ALA A 255 -62.16 -16.13 42.59
N ASN A 256 -62.29 -17.04 43.55
CA ASN A 256 -62.15 -16.73 44.97
C ASN A 256 -61.71 -17.96 45.78
N SER A 257 -61.35 -17.75 47.05
CA SER A 257 -60.90 -18.78 47.97
C SER A 257 -61.40 -18.64 49.39
N ASN A 258 -61.88 -17.46 49.79
CA ASN A 258 -62.16 -17.14 51.20
C ASN A 258 -63.53 -16.45 51.41
N VAL A 259 -64.52 -16.80 50.59
CA VAL A 259 -65.91 -16.36 50.73
C VAL A 259 -66.83 -17.51 51.15
N SER A 260 -68.04 -17.20 51.60
CA SER A 260 -69.09 -18.22 51.76
C SER A 260 -70.32 -17.84 50.97
N ILE A 261 -70.73 -18.74 50.08
CA ILE A 261 -71.74 -18.51 49.05
C ILE A 261 -72.59 -19.78 48.86
N TYR A 262 -73.48 -19.80 47.87
CA TYR A 262 -74.35 -20.95 47.63
C TYR A 262 -73.59 -22.14 47.03
N ALA A 263 -74.08 -23.35 47.32
CA ALA A 263 -73.65 -24.59 46.69
C ALA A 263 -74.87 -25.27 46.07
N SER A 264 -74.76 -25.60 44.79
CA SER A 264 -75.66 -26.55 44.11
C SER A 264 -74.86 -27.81 43.86
N CYS A 265 -75.45 -28.98 44.06
CA CYS A 265 -74.77 -30.26 43.97
C CYS A 265 -75.28 -31.05 42.77
N LEU A 266 -74.40 -31.76 42.09
CA LEU A 266 -74.83 -32.74 41.10
C LEU A 266 -75.46 -33.95 41.80
N ALA A 267 -76.42 -34.58 41.14
CA ALA A 267 -76.99 -35.86 41.58
C ALA A 267 -76.00 -37.03 41.41
N SER A 268 -75.04 -36.91 40.49
CA SER A 268 -74.00 -37.89 40.18
C SER A 268 -72.59 -37.32 40.42
N ASP A 269 -71.62 -38.21 40.66
CA ASP A 269 -70.23 -37.83 40.93
C ASP A 269 -69.54 -37.37 39.64
N ASN A 270 -68.68 -36.35 39.75
CA ASN A 270 -67.76 -35.97 38.68
C ASN A 270 -66.64 -37.02 38.52
N PRO A 271 -66.10 -37.19 37.29
CA PRO A 271 -64.97 -38.08 37.05
C PRO A 271 -63.72 -37.63 37.82
N VAL A 272 -62.97 -38.59 38.37
CA VAL A 272 -61.74 -38.36 39.14
C VAL A 272 -60.52 -38.62 38.28
N ALA A 273 -59.56 -37.70 38.29
CA ALA A 273 -58.31 -37.83 37.54
C ALA A 273 -57.47 -39.01 38.05
N ALA A 274 -57.11 -39.92 37.14
CA ALA A 274 -56.35 -41.14 37.46
C ALA A 274 -55.04 -41.26 36.67
N SER A 275 -54.95 -40.63 35.50
CA SER A 275 -53.71 -40.61 34.70
C SER A 275 -53.52 -39.27 34.00
N ILE A 276 -52.25 -38.94 33.74
CA ILE A 276 -51.83 -37.80 32.94
C ILE A 276 -50.81 -38.28 31.92
N THR A 277 -50.81 -37.69 30.73
CA THR A 277 -49.85 -37.96 29.65
C THR A 277 -49.35 -36.66 29.08
N ILE A 278 -48.12 -36.64 28.57
CA ILE A 278 -47.54 -35.51 27.84
C ILE A 278 -46.83 -36.07 26.60
N GLU A 279 -47.16 -35.56 25.42
CA GLU A 279 -46.68 -36.04 24.12
C GLU A 279 -46.47 -34.88 23.14
N PRO A 280 -45.62 -34.98 22.11
CA PRO A 280 -45.49 -33.90 21.14
C PRO A 280 -46.73 -33.82 20.24
N VAL A 281 -47.15 -32.60 19.89
CA VAL A 281 -48.23 -32.39 18.92
C VAL A 281 -47.81 -32.86 17.53
N ASN A 282 -46.53 -32.72 17.19
CA ASN A 282 -45.95 -33.23 15.95
C ASN A 282 -45.05 -34.44 16.23
N PRO A 283 -45.50 -35.67 15.95
CA PRO A 283 -44.69 -36.87 16.15
C PRO A 283 -43.39 -36.90 15.34
N SER A 284 -43.26 -36.13 14.25
CA SER A 284 -42.03 -36.06 13.46
C SER A 284 -40.87 -35.39 14.19
N GLN A 285 -41.12 -34.75 15.33
CA GLN A 285 -40.10 -34.13 16.19
C GLN A 285 -39.48 -35.12 17.18
N TRP A 286 -39.95 -36.37 17.21
CA TRP A 286 -39.29 -37.41 17.99
C TRP A 286 -37.86 -37.65 17.50
N TYR A 287 -36.96 -37.73 18.47
CA TYR A 287 -35.58 -38.14 18.30
C TYR A 287 -35.34 -39.38 19.16
N ASP A 288 -34.99 -40.47 18.49
CA ASP A 288 -34.73 -41.79 19.06
C ASP A 288 -33.37 -42.29 18.58
N ASP A 289 -32.35 -42.15 19.42
CA ASP A 289 -31.00 -42.62 19.12
C ASP A 289 -30.16 -42.74 20.41
N SER A 290 -29.31 -43.77 20.49
CA SER A 290 -28.31 -43.94 21.56
C SER A 290 -28.89 -43.80 22.97
N ASP A 291 -30.00 -44.51 23.24
CA ASP A 291 -30.75 -44.50 24.51
C ASP A 291 -31.38 -43.13 24.90
N VAL A 292 -31.42 -42.18 23.97
CA VAL A 292 -32.13 -40.90 24.13
C VAL A 292 -33.46 -40.96 23.39
N HIS A 293 -34.54 -40.75 24.14
CA HIS A 293 -35.90 -40.59 23.64
C HIS A 293 -36.41 -39.20 24.02
N ALA A 294 -36.43 -38.27 23.07
CA ALA A 294 -36.75 -36.87 23.33
C ALA A 294 -37.41 -36.18 22.13
N VAL A 295 -38.09 -35.06 22.37
CA VAL A 295 -38.58 -34.18 21.31
C VAL A 295 -37.49 -33.17 20.97
N LYS A 296 -37.06 -33.11 19.70
CA LYS A 296 -35.90 -32.32 19.25
C LYS A 296 -36.33 -31.22 18.27
N VAL A 297 -35.94 -29.98 18.56
CA VAL A 297 -36.12 -28.80 17.68
C VAL A 297 -34.86 -27.93 17.68
N LYS A 298 -34.81 -26.90 16.82
CA LYS A 298 -33.72 -25.92 16.85
C LYS A 298 -34.00 -24.80 17.86
N LYS A 299 -32.94 -24.24 18.44
CA LYS A 299 -33.01 -22.99 19.21
C LYS A 299 -33.72 -21.91 18.38
N GLY A 300 -34.71 -21.24 18.98
CA GLY A 300 -35.54 -20.23 18.33
C GLY A 300 -36.84 -20.77 17.72
N GLU A 301 -36.98 -22.09 17.56
CA GLU A 301 -38.26 -22.71 17.19
C GLU A 301 -39.14 -22.92 18.44
N THR A 302 -40.45 -23.03 18.20
CA THR A 302 -41.44 -23.35 19.25
C THR A 302 -41.81 -24.82 19.16
N MET A 303 -41.63 -25.55 20.26
CA MET A 303 -42.09 -26.93 20.40
C MET A 303 -43.49 -26.94 21.00
N GLN A 304 -44.40 -27.74 20.46
CA GLN A 304 -45.75 -27.89 21.01
C GLN A 304 -45.93 -29.26 21.63
N LEU A 305 -46.31 -29.29 22.91
CA LEU A 305 -46.60 -30.50 23.65
C LEU A 305 -48.08 -30.53 24.04
N LYS A 306 -48.69 -31.71 23.96
CA LYS A 306 -50.07 -31.96 24.37
C LYS A 306 -50.09 -32.70 25.70
N VAL A 307 -50.71 -32.10 26.71
CA VAL A 307 -51.00 -32.72 28.00
C VAL A 307 -52.44 -33.24 27.96
N THR A 308 -52.67 -34.48 28.36
CA THR A 308 -54.01 -35.07 28.45
C THR A 308 -54.21 -35.69 29.83
N VAL A 309 -55.31 -35.33 30.51
CA VAL A 309 -55.69 -35.91 31.80
C VAL A 309 -56.89 -36.83 31.60
N LYS A 310 -56.83 -38.04 32.16
CA LYS A 310 -57.87 -39.07 32.00
C LYS A 310 -58.33 -39.65 33.34
N ASP A 311 -59.57 -40.12 33.35
CA ASP A 311 -60.13 -40.90 34.46
C ASP A 311 -59.60 -42.35 34.47
N ALA A 312 -60.03 -43.15 35.45
CA ALA A 312 -59.61 -44.55 35.59
C ALA A 312 -60.11 -45.46 34.44
N SER A 313 -61.11 -45.00 33.68
CA SER A 313 -61.65 -45.69 32.50
C SER A 313 -60.95 -45.28 31.21
N GLY A 314 -60.04 -44.31 31.26
CA GLY A 314 -59.28 -43.79 30.12
C GLY A 314 -59.97 -42.64 29.38
N ASN A 315 -61.08 -42.10 29.89
CA ASN A 315 -61.78 -40.96 29.26
C ASN A 315 -61.10 -39.64 29.65
N PRO A 316 -60.92 -38.69 28.72
CA PRO A 316 -60.41 -37.36 29.04
C PRO A 316 -61.29 -36.62 30.03
N ILE A 317 -60.68 -35.89 30.98
CA ILE A 317 -61.39 -35.09 31.97
C ILE A 317 -61.29 -33.62 31.60
N PRO A 318 -62.41 -32.97 31.23
CA PRO A 318 -62.44 -31.54 30.95
C PRO A 318 -61.99 -30.71 32.15
N GLU A 319 -61.31 -29.59 31.90
CA GLU A 319 -61.01 -28.58 32.93
C GLU A 319 -60.22 -29.15 34.14
N ALA A 320 -59.50 -30.27 33.95
CA ALA A 320 -58.68 -30.89 34.99
C ALA A 320 -57.38 -30.10 35.25
N PRO A 321 -57.06 -29.75 36.52
CA PRO A 321 -55.85 -29.04 36.88
C PRO A 321 -54.62 -29.96 36.96
N PHE A 322 -53.46 -29.44 36.55
CA PHE A 322 -52.17 -30.10 36.66
C PHE A 322 -51.04 -29.10 36.91
N VAL A 323 -49.86 -29.60 37.29
CA VAL A 323 -48.66 -28.81 37.56
C VAL A 323 -47.56 -29.22 36.59
N LEU A 324 -46.92 -28.24 35.98
CA LEU A 324 -45.72 -28.38 35.17
C LEU A 324 -44.48 -28.04 35.98
N THR A 325 -43.45 -28.87 35.87
CA THR A 325 -42.09 -28.58 36.36
C THR A 325 -41.07 -28.96 35.29
N ARG A 326 -39.83 -28.50 35.47
CA ARG A 326 -38.69 -28.90 34.63
C ARG A 326 -37.74 -29.81 35.39
N GLY A 327 -37.00 -30.63 34.65
CA GLY A 327 -35.84 -31.36 35.15
C GLY A 327 -34.54 -30.56 35.04
N ASP A 328 -33.45 -31.24 35.43
CA ASP A 328 -32.08 -30.78 35.22
C ASP A 328 -31.70 -30.77 33.73
N GLY A 329 -30.63 -30.04 33.38
CA GLY A 329 -30.06 -30.06 32.03
C GLY A 329 -29.07 -31.20 31.89
N TYR A 330 -29.03 -31.84 30.72
CA TYR A 330 -28.00 -32.81 30.37
C TYR A 330 -27.39 -32.43 29.02
N ASP A 331 -26.06 -32.44 28.92
CA ASP A 331 -25.43 -32.32 27.60
C ASP A 331 -25.57 -33.62 26.78
N ARG A 332 -24.97 -33.68 25.59
CA ARG A 332 -25.10 -34.84 24.69
C ARG A 332 -24.35 -36.06 25.23
N ARG A 333 -23.36 -35.88 26.10
CA ARG A 333 -22.59 -36.95 26.73
C ARG A 333 -23.24 -37.46 28.01
N GLY A 334 -24.35 -36.85 28.43
CA GLY A 334 -25.07 -37.22 29.65
C GLY A 334 -24.51 -36.56 30.91
N GLU A 335 -23.61 -35.57 30.80
CA GLU A 335 -23.19 -34.79 31.96
C GLU A 335 -24.38 -33.99 32.49
N LYS A 336 -24.59 -34.06 33.81
CA LYS A 336 -25.72 -33.43 34.49
C LYS A 336 -25.36 -32.01 34.91
N TYR A 337 -26.26 -31.07 34.62
CA TYR A 337 -26.21 -29.67 35.04
C TYR A 337 -27.46 -29.32 35.86
N THR A 338 -27.26 -29.07 37.15
CA THR A 338 -28.35 -28.88 38.12
C THR A 338 -29.09 -27.56 37.89
N ALA A 339 -30.42 -27.62 37.80
CA ALA A 339 -31.26 -26.44 37.65
C ALA A 339 -31.74 -25.89 39.01
N GLN A 340 -30.86 -25.19 39.71
CA GLN A 340 -31.11 -24.60 41.02
C GLN A 340 -30.50 -23.20 41.13
N ASP A 341 -31.17 -22.33 41.90
CA ASP A 341 -30.71 -20.98 42.18
C ASP A 341 -29.34 -20.99 42.88
N GLY A 342 -28.37 -20.26 42.34
CA GLY A 342 -27.01 -20.13 42.88
C GLY A 342 -26.03 -21.29 42.60
N ASP A 343 -26.47 -22.41 42.01
CA ASP A 343 -25.64 -23.62 41.81
C ASP A 343 -25.18 -23.85 40.35
N ASP A 344 -25.62 -23.03 39.38
CA ASP A 344 -25.12 -23.12 37.99
C ASP A 344 -23.76 -22.41 37.82
N LEU A 345 -22.70 -23.06 38.32
CA LEU A 345 -21.32 -22.56 38.26
C LEU A 345 -20.76 -22.45 36.82
N GLN A 346 -21.38 -23.13 35.84
CA GLN A 346 -20.92 -23.15 34.45
C GLN A 346 -21.77 -22.28 33.49
N GLY A 347 -22.93 -21.79 33.95
CA GLY A 347 -23.85 -20.98 33.13
C GLY A 347 -24.48 -21.74 31.95
N ILE A 348 -24.57 -23.08 32.05
CA ILE A 348 -25.09 -23.95 30.97
C ILE A 348 -26.60 -24.13 31.09
N VAL A 349 -27.16 -24.00 32.30
CA VAL A 349 -28.56 -24.26 32.56
C VAL A 349 -29.38 -23.01 32.30
N THR A 350 -30.26 -23.08 31.32
CA THR A 350 -31.19 -21.99 31.01
C THR A 350 -32.65 -22.35 31.27
N PRO A 351 -33.50 -21.37 31.63
CA PRO A 351 -34.91 -21.60 31.88
C PRO A 351 -35.63 -22.26 30.71
N VAL A 352 -36.67 -23.03 31.05
CA VAL A 352 -37.67 -23.52 30.08
C VAL A 352 -38.82 -22.52 30.10
N VAL A 353 -39.21 -21.98 28.95
CA VAL A 353 -40.34 -21.05 28.85
C VAL A 353 -41.54 -21.80 28.29
N ILE A 354 -42.64 -21.82 29.03
CA ILE A 354 -43.90 -22.47 28.66
C ILE A 354 -45.01 -21.43 28.62
N ASP A 355 -45.67 -21.27 27.48
CA ASP A 355 -46.75 -20.28 27.26
C ASP A 355 -46.37 -18.84 27.68
N GLY A 356 -45.07 -18.50 27.62
CA GLY A 356 -44.53 -17.19 27.99
C GLY A 356 -44.08 -17.08 29.47
N GLU A 357 -44.34 -18.08 30.29
CA GLU A 357 -43.91 -18.15 31.68
C GLU A 357 -42.63 -18.98 31.86
N SER A 358 -41.75 -18.54 32.76
CA SER A 358 -40.43 -19.14 32.95
C SER A 358 -40.40 -20.19 34.07
N LEU A 359 -40.01 -21.41 33.72
CA LEU A 359 -39.55 -22.45 34.65
C LEU A 359 -38.03 -22.37 34.74
N ALA A 360 -37.52 -21.54 35.66
CA ALA A 360 -36.08 -21.37 35.85
C ALA A 360 -35.44 -22.58 36.55
N TRP A 361 -36.10 -23.13 37.57
CA TRP A 361 -35.51 -24.14 38.45
C TRP A 361 -36.35 -25.42 38.51
N THR A 362 -35.78 -26.52 38.98
CA THR A 362 -36.51 -27.78 39.22
C THR A 362 -37.60 -27.63 40.29
N THR A 363 -37.47 -26.64 41.18
CA THR A 363 -38.46 -26.31 42.22
C THR A 363 -39.56 -25.36 41.73
N THR A 364 -39.38 -24.71 40.57
CA THR A 364 -40.40 -23.84 39.99
C THR A 364 -41.58 -24.68 39.51
N LYS A 365 -42.79 -24.31 39.95
CA LYS A 365 -44.04 -24.98 39.59
C LYS A 365 -44.93 -24.01 38.81
N MET A 366 -45.49 -24.49 37.72
CA MET A 366 -46.48 -23.77 36.92
C MET A 366 -47.79 -24.54 36.95
N GLY A 367 -48.85 -23.93 37.48
CA GLY A 367 -50.19 -24.52 37.41
C GLY A 367 -50.78 -24.34 36.01
N SER A 368 -51.47 -25.35 35.50
CA SER A 368 -52.21 -25.27 34.24
C SER A 368 -53.45 -26.16 34.28
N GLN A 369 -54.26 -26.08 33.23
CA GLN A 369 -55.56 -26.73 33.17
C GLN A 369 -55.85 -27.22 31.75
N THR A 370 -56.43 -28.40 31.66
CA THR A 370 -56.96 -28.95 30.40
C THR A 370 -58.18 -28.17 29.93
N GLY A 371 -58.42 -28.14 28.62
CA GLY A 371 -59.63 -27.53 28.06
C GLY A 371 -60.83 -28.47 28.14
N THR A 372 -61.89 -28.14 27.41
CA THR A 372 -63.16 -28.87 27.39
C THR A 372 -63.07 -30.29 26.83
N ASP A 373 -62.02 -30.61 26.07
CA ASP A 373 -61.76 -31.95 25.54
C ASP A 373 -60.85 -32.82 26.43
N GLY A 374 -60.48 -32.30 27.62
CA GLY A 374 -59.56 -32.93 28.56
C GLY A 374 -58.09 -32.90 28.14
N THR A 375 -57.74 -32.04 27.18
CA THR A 375 -56.37 -31.85 26.70
C THR A 375 -55.91 -30.40 26.76
N ARG A 376 -54.60 -30.16 26.78
CA ARG A 376 -53.98 -28.82 26.72
C ARG A 376 -52.74 -28.86 25.84
N ILE A 377 -52.69 -28.00 24.83
CA ILE A 377 -51.45 -27.74 24.09
C ILE A 377 -50.68 -26.63 24.81
N ILE A 378 -49.41 -26.89 25.09
CA ILE A 378 -48.46 -25.93 25.65
C ILE A 378 -47.36 -25.62 24.62
N SER A 379 -46.92 -24.37 24.58
CA SER A 379 -45.85 -23.89 23.71
C SER A 379 -44.55 -23.75 24.50
N VAL A 380 -43.56 -24.56 24.18
CA VAL A 380 -42.26 -24.63 24.85
C VAL A 380 -41.20 -23.96 24.01
N THR A 381 -40.42 -23.07 24.61
CA THR A 381 -39.23 -22.45 24.02
C THR A 381 -38.07 -22.43 25.01
N ARG A 382 -36.84 -22.37 24.49
CA ARG A 382 -35.63 -22.18 25.29
C ARG A 382 -34.71 -21.17 24.61
N PRO A 383 -35.03 -19.86 24.66
CA PRO A 383 -34.33 -18.82 23.90
C PRO A 383 -32.84 -18.71 24.24
N ASP A 384 -32.45 -19.10 25.46
CA ASP A 384 -31.06 -18.99 25.93
C ASP A 384 -30.33 -20.34 25.99
N THR A 385 -30.94 -21.45 25.52
CA THR A 385 -30.31 -22.79 25.53
C THR A 385 -28.89 -22.81 24.96
N HIS A 386 -28.04 -23.61 25.63
CA HIS A 386 -26.70 -24.00 25.22
C HIS A 386 -26.65 -25.39 24.57
N GLY A 387 -27.81 -26.00 24.28
CA GLY A 387 -27.90 -27.32 23.66
C GLY A 387 -27.94 -28.45 24.69
N THR A 388 -28.87 -28.35 25.65
CA THR A 388 -29.10 -29.39 26.67
C THR A 388 -30.43 -30.10 26.49
N ARG A 389 -30.49 -31.38 26.87
CA ARG A 389 -31.71 -32.14 27.08
C ARG A 389 -32.30 -31.77 28.44
N THR A 390 -33.61 -31.55 28.50
CA THR A 390 -34.31 -31.21 29.74
C THR A 390 -35.69 -31.83 29.75
N ALA A 391 -36.03 -32.53 30.83
CA ALA A 391 -37.35 -33.10 31.03
C ALA A 391 -38.38 -32.00 31.37
N ILE A 392 -39.61 -32.16 30.86
CA ILE A 392 -40.80 -31.43 31.30
C ILE A 392 -41.72 -32.45 31.95
N ASN A 393 -42.06 -32.21 33.22
CA ASN A 393 -42.93 -33.09 33.98
C ASN A 393 -44.31 -32.46 34.10
N ALA A 394 -45.36 -33.21 33.81
CA ALA A 394 -46.74 -32.86 34.08
C ALA A 394 -47.28 -33.78 35.17
N THR A 395 -47.75 -33.20 36.27
CA THR A 395 -48.20 -33.93 37.46
C THR A 395 -49.62 -33.54 37.81
N LEU A 396 -50.47 -34.48 38.22
CA LEU A 396 -51.82 -34.15 38.68
C LEU A 396 -51.78 -33.25 39.90
N TYR A 397 -52.67 -32.24 39.93
CA TYR A 397 -52.67 -31.22 40.98
C TYR A 397 -52.96 -31.80 42.38
N GLU A 398 -53.96 -32.68 42.48
CA GLU A 398 -54.39 -33.29 43.76
C GLU A 398 -53.65 -34.58 44.11
N ASN A 399 -52.92 -35.17 43.15
CA ASN A 399 -52.16 -36.39 43.35
C ASN A 399 -50.77 -36.29 42.72
N ALA A 400 -49.84 -35.76 43.50
CA ALA A 400 -48.47 -35.54 43.04
C ALA A 400 -47.71 -36.82 42.65
N ALA A 401 -48.21 -38.01 43.04
CA ALA A 401 -47.62 -39.29 42.67
C ALA A 401 -47.95 -39.75 41.25
N VAL A 402 -48.95 -39.13 40.60
CA VAL A 402 -49.34 -39.42 39.22
C VAL A 402 -48.76 -38.33 38.31
N SER A 403 -47.75 -38.70 37.54
CA SER A 403 -47.05 -37.79 36.64
C SER A 403 -46.71 -38.45 35.30
N ALA A 404 -46.47 -37.61 34.31
CA ALA A 404 -45.85 -37.97 33.05
C ALA A 404 -44.68 -37.02 32.80
N SER A 405 -43.67 -37.50 32.09
CA SER A 405 -42.46 -36.75 31.77
C SER A 405 -42.10 -36.93 30.32
N ILE A 406 -41.56 -35.89 29.70
CA ILE A 406 -41.03 -35.94 28.34
C ILE A 406 -39.72 -35.15 28.27
N ASP A 407 -38.70 -35.77 27.69
CA ASP A 407 -37.43 -35.09 27.42
C ASP A 407 -37.56 -34.18 26.21
N THR A 408 -36.98 -33.00 26.30
CA THR A 408 -36.96 -31.99 25.23
C THR A 408 -35.54 -31.53 24.95
N ILE A 409 -35.21 -31.31 23.67
CA ILE A 409 -33.90 -30.88 23.21
C ILE A 409 -34.09 -29.68 22.28
N PHE A 410 -33.44 -28.56 22.61
CA PHE A 410 -33.31 -27.41 21.73
C PHE A 410 -31.86 -27.31 21.30
N THR A 411 -31.58 -27.72 20.07
CA THR A 411 -30.22 -27.78 19.53
C THR A 411 -29.64 -26.40 19.25
N VAL A 412 -28.33 -26.24 19.39
CA VAL A 412 -27.60 -24.99 19.11
C VAL A 412 -26.77 -25.06 17.85
N VAL A 413 -26.67 -23.94 17.13
CA VAL A 413 -25.92 -23.88 15.86
C VAL A 413 -24.41 -24.00 16.08
N THR A 414 -23.90 -23.60 17.25
CA THR A 414 -22.47 -23.61 17.61
C THR A 414 -21.91 -24.99 17.98
N SER A 415 -22.73 -26.03 17.91
CA SER A 415 -22.30 -27.41 18.12
C SER A 415 -22.68 -28.25 16.90
N PRO A 416 -21.81 -29.14 16.41
CA PRO A 416 -22.14 -30.03 15.31
C PRO A 416 -23.07 -31.17 15.74
N ASP A 417 -23.92 -31.63 14.82
CA ASP A 417 -24.77 -32.79 15.07
C ASP A 417 -24.00 -34.12 14.84
N VAL A 418 -22.99 -34.36 15.69
CA VAL A 418 -22.21 -35.60 15.71
C VAL A 418 -22.21 -36.20 17.12
N SER A 419 -22.12 -37.53 17.23
CA SER A 419 -22.23 -38.25 18.51
C SER A 419 -21.15 -37.87 19.54
N VAL A 420 -19.97 -37.44 19.07
CA VAL A 420 -18.85 -37.03 19.94
C VAL A 420 -18.92 -35.58 20.40
N ALA A 421 -19.89 -34.79 19.91
CA ALA A 421 -20.11 -33.41 20.36
C ALA A 421 -20.45 -33.38 21.85
N ARG A 422 -20.06 -32.31 22.55
CA ARG A 422 -20.42 -32.13 23.96
C ARG A 422 -21.88 -31.73 24.07
N MET A 423 -22.34 -30.75 23.30
CA MET A 423 -23.70 -30.24 23.36
C MET A 423 -24.58 -30.78 22.23
N TRP A 424 -25.90 -30.66 22.39
CA TRP A 424 -26.87 -30.97 21.35
C TRP A 424 -26.85 -29.90 20.27
N GLY A 425 -26.31 -30.26 19.11
CA GLY A 425 -25.98 -29.33 18.04
C GLY A 425 -26.78 -29.49 16.76
N HIS A 426 -26.73 -28.47 15.89
CA HIS A 426 -27.21 -28.54 14.50
C HIS A 426 -26.32 -27.76 13.51
N MET A 427 -25.05 -27.52 13.83
CA MET A 427 -24.09 -26.86 12.92
C MET A 427 -24.09 -27.55 11.55
N ALA A 428 -24.15 -26.77 10.48
CA ALA A 428 -24.02 -27.30 9.13
C ALA A 428 -22.66 -27.99 8.96
N PRO A 429 -22.59 -29.17 8.29
CA PRO A 429 -21.34 -29.87 8.07
C PRO A 429 -20.37 -29.10 7.16
N SER A 430 -20.91 -28.21 6.32
CA SER A 430 -20.13 -27.38 5.40
C SER A 430 -20.78 -26.02 5.19
N LEU A 431 -19.97 -25.03 4.83
CA LEU A 431 -20.41 -23.72 4.37
C LEU A 431 -19.91 -23.45 2.96
N THR A 432 -20.70 -22.70 2.20
CA THR A 432 -20.31 -22.20 0.88
C THR A 432 -19.82 -20.77 1.04
N ALA A 433 -18.62 -20.43 0.58
CA ALA A 433 -18.06 -19.07 0.55
C ALA A 433 -18.73 -18.19 -0.52
N ALA A 434 -18.32 -16.91 -0.63
CA ALA A 434 -18.88 -15.96 -1.60
C ALA A 434 -18.55 -16.31 -3.06
N ASP A 435 -17.37 -16.89 -3.29
CA ASP A 435 -16.89 -17.41 -4.58
C ASP A 435 -17.50 -18.76 -4.99
N GLY A 436 -18.38 -19.34 -4.16
CA GLY A 436 -19.01 -20.63 -4.40
C GLY A 436 -18.22 -21.84 -3.91
N ALA A 437 -16.99 -21.68 -3.39
CA ALA A 437 -16.23 -22.77 -2.80
C ALA A 437 -16.92 -23.31 -1.55
N VAL A 438 -16.86 -24.64 -1.34
CA VAL A 438 -17.49 -25.29 -0.20
C VAL A 438 -16.42 -25.83 0.74
N TYR A 439 -16.49 -25.43 2.00
CA TYR A 439 -15.56 -25.84 3.05
C TYR A 439 -16.30 -26.64 4.11
N GLN A 440 -15.71 -27.76 4.53
CA GLN A 440 -16.19 -28.50 5.69
C GLN A 440 -15.89 -27.72 6.95
N ARG A 441 -16.75 -27.85 7.97
CA ARG A 441 -16.50 -27.25 9.28
C ARG A 441 -15.18 -27.74 9.89
N PRO A 442 -14.57 -26.97 10.79
CA PRO A 442 -13.51 -27.48 11.63
C PRO A 442 -13.91 -28.77 12.35
N LEU A 443 -12.93 -29.60 12.65
CA LEU A 443 -13.16 -30.84 13.39
C LEU A 443 -13.15 -30.57 14.89
N LEU A 444 -13.98 -31.29 15.63
CA LEU A 444 -13.84 -31.43 17.07
C LEU A 444 -12.58 -32.27 17.35
N TYR A 445 -11.93 -32.01 18.47
CA TYR A 445 -10.75 -32.76 18.90
C TYR A 445 -11.05 -34.26 19.07
N ALA A 446 -12.26 -34.61 19.50
CA ALA A 446 -12.72 -35.98 19.66
C ALA A 446 -13.07 -36.68 18.33
N GLU A 447 -13.13 -35.95 17.21
CA GLU A 447 -13.33 -36.55 15.88
C GLU A 447 -12.02 -37.06 15.26
N LEU A 448 -10.87 -36.70 15.83
CA LEU A 448 -9.57 -37.08 15.29
C LEU A 448 -9.27 -38.56 15.55
N SER A 449 -8.78 -39.24 14.51
CA SER A 449 -8.28 -40.62 14.64
C SER A 449 -6.87 -40.70 15.24
N SER A 450 -6.11 -39.60 15.27
CA SER A 450 -4.85 -39.42 15.98
C SER A 450 -4.75 -37.99 16.49
N THR A 451 -4.20 -37.82 17.69
CA THR A 451 -3.95 -36.52 18.32
C THR A 451 -2.50 -36.02 18.14
N ASP A 452 -1.66 -36.77 17.41
CA ASP A 452 -0.29 -36.38 17.13
C ASP A 452 -0.24 -35.04 16.38
N ASN A 453 0.67 -34.15 16.77
CA ASN A 453 0.87 -32.83 16.12
C ASN A 453 -0.40 -31.95 16.06
N THR A 454 -1.32 -32.12 17.02
CA THR A 454 -2.56 -31.35 17.17
C THR A 454 -2.77 -30.92 18.62
N ALA A 455 -3.53 -29.86 18.84
CA ALA A 455 -3.96 -29.44 20.17
C ALA A 455 -5.48 -29.22 20.22
N SER A 456 -6.01 -29.10 21.42
CA SER A 456 -7.43 -28.89 21.68
C SER A 456 -7.70 -27.48 22.22
N LYS A 457 -8.76 -26.82 21.74
CA LYS A 457 -9.21 -25.51 22.24
C LYS A 457 -10.70 -25.52 22.55
N GLN A 458 -11.06 -24.93 23.69
CA GLN A 458 -12.44 -24.85 24.13
C GLN A 458 -13.08 -23.56 23.59
N GLU A 459 -14.18 -23.69 22.86
CA GLU A 459 -14.97 -22.55 22.34
C GLU A 459 -16.42 -23.00 22.18
N THR A 460 -17.38 -22.10 22.50
CA THR A 460 -18.83 -22.35 22.37
C THR A 460 -19.29 -23.69 22.96
N ASN A 461 -18.76 -24.03 24.14
CA ASN A 461 -19.02 -25.29 24.85
C ASN A 461 -18.56 -26.57 24.13
N GLU A 462 -17.78 -26.46 23.06
CA GLU A 462 -17.17 -27.58 22.36
C GLU A 462 -15.64 -27.55 22.51
N THR A 463 -15.00 -28.68 22.20
CA THR A 463 -13.54 -28.81 22.14
C THR A 463 -13.10 -29.04 20.70
N TRP A 464 -12.56 -28.00 20.08
CA TRP A 464 -12.15 -27.97 18.68
C TRP A 464 -10.69 -28.38 18.49
N ALA A 465 -10.40 -29.03 17.37
CA ALA A 465 -9.04 -29.36 16.96
C ALA A 465 -8.35 -28.13 16.34
N VAL A 466 -7.12 -27.88 16.76
CA VAL A 466 -6.22 -26.90 16.14
C VAL A 466 -4.93 -27.58 15.70
N PHE A 467 -4.35 -27.07 14.61
CA PHE A 467 -3.23 -27.70 13.91
C PHE A 467 -2.06 -26.72 13.80
N HIS A 468 -0.86 -27.25 13.65
CA HIS A 468 0.26 -26.50 13.08
C HIS A 468 0.02 -26.22 11.60
N GLY A 469 0.69 -25.18 11.07
CA GLY A 469 0.43 -24.69 9.73
C GLY A 469 1.00 -25.57 8.61
N PRO A 470 0.93 -25.11 7.36
CA PRO A 470 1.21 -25.92 6.17
C PRO A 470 2.62 -26.53 6.13
N ALA A 471 3.67 -25.85 6.59
CA ALA A 471 5.05 -26.37 6.54
C ALA A 471 5.47 -27.21 7.75
N SER A 472 4.57 -27.55 8.68
CA SER A 472 4.90 -28.43 9.80
C SER A 472 5.16 -29.87 9.34
N GLU A 473 6.20 -30.51 9.88
CA GLU A 473 6.66 -31.86 9.50
C GLU A 473 5.90 -33.01 10.19
N GLY A 474 5.05 -32.74 11.20
CA GLY A 474 4.38 -33.80 11.96
C GLY A 474 3.18 -34.41 11.23
N ALA A 475 3.15 -35.75 11.14
CA ALA A 475 2.10 -36.50 10.46
C ALA A 475 0.82 -36.57 11.30
N ASN A 476 -0.28 -36.02 10.77
CA ASN A 476 -1.63 -36.26 11.27
C ASN A 476 -2.59 -36.40 10.08
N PRO A 477 -3.38 -37.48 9.97
CA PRO A 477 -4.23 -37.73 8.82
C PRO A 477 -5.37 -36.72 8.64
N ALA A 478 -5.72 -35.94 9.67
CA ALA A 478 -6.71 -34.86 9.60
C ALA A 478 -6.14 -33.52 9.11
N ARG A 479 -4.82 -33.42 8.88
CA ARG A 479 -4.21 -32.25 8.24
C ARG A 479 -4.59 -32.21 6.76
N CYS A 480 -4.70 -31.00 6.21
CA CYS A 480 -4.87 -30.87 4.77
C CYS A 480 -3.65 -31.46 4.06
N ALA A 481 -3.88 -32.22 3.00
CA ALA A 481 -2.80 -32.65 2.12
C ALA A 481 -2.06 -31.42 1.56
N ALA A 482 -0.78 -31.60 1.22
CA ALA A 482 0.01 -30.51 0.63
C ALA A 482 -0.72 -29.91 -0.59
N GLY A 483 -0.85 -28.58 -0.62
CA GLY A 483 -1.60 -27.85 -1.64
C GLY A 483 -3.11 -27.73 -1.38
N TYR A 484 -3.69 -28.40 -0.39
CA TYR A 484 -5.14 -28.32 -0.11
C TYR A 484 -5.52 -27.36 1.02
N TYR A 485 -4.55 -26.63 1.58
CA TYR A 485 -4.87 -25.47 2.41
C TYR A 485 -5.51 -24.38 1.52
N PRO A 486 -6.62 -23.75 1.92
CA PRO A 486 -7.25 -22.69 1.14
C PRO A 486 -6.31 -21.52 0.91
N ALA A 487 -6.41 -20.84 -0.24
CA ALA A 487 -5.72 -19.57 -0.44
C ALA A 487 -6.25 -18.54 0.58
N VAL A 488 -5.43 -17.54 0.92
CA VAL A 488 -5.85 -16.46 1.83
C VAL A 488 -7.09 -15.73 1.30
N GLU A 489 -7.18 -15.50 -0.02
CA GLU A 489 -8.34 -14.92 -0.69
C GLU A 489 -9.61 -15.76 -0.53
N ALA A 490 -9.46 -17.08 -0.46
CA ALA A 490 -10.57 -18.00 -0.32
C ALA A 490 -11.15 -17.98 1.12
N LEU A 491 -10.29 -17.74 2.11
CA LEU A 491 -10.72 -17.45 3.48
C LEU A 491 -11.35 -16.05 3.59
N ASP A 492 -10.84 -15.05 2.87
CA ASP A 492 -11.49 -13.73 2.80
C ASP A 492 -12.88 -13.80 2.15
N SER A 493 -13.03 -14.65 1.14
CA SER A 493 -14.32 -14.95 0.48
C SER A 493 -15.31 -15.62 1.44
N LEU A 494 -14.83 -16.53 2.29
CA LEU A 494 -15.63 -17.13 3.35
C LEU A 494 -16.06 -16.09 4.39
N TYR A 495 -15.14 -15.24 4.84
CA TYR A 495 -15.44 -14.11 5.74
C TYR A 495 -16.43 -13.12 5.11
N SER A 496 -16.26 -12.77 3.83
CA SER A 496 -17.12 -11.79 3.14
C SER A 496 -18.57 -12.23 3.06
N LYS A 497 -18.83 -13.54 2.98
CA LYS A 497 -20.19 -14.09 3.03
C LYS A 497 -20.76 -14.15 4.44
N TYR A 498 -19.90 -14.31 5.45
CA TYR A 498 -20.27 -14.43 6.84
C TYR A 498 -19.51 -13.44 7.74
N PRO A 499 -19.63 -12.11 7.48
CA PRO A 499 -18.78 -11.11 8.11
C PRO A 499 -19.19 -10.85 9.56
N SER A 500 -18.38 -10.09 10.29
CA SER A 500 -18.72 -9.58 11.63
C SER A 500 -19.20 -10.68 12.60
N ARG A 501 -18.44 -11.78 12.68
CA ARG A 501 -18.73 -12.97 13.50
C ARG A 501 -20.01 -13.74 13.14
N THR A 502 -20.71 -13.42 12.04
CA THR A 502 -21.91 -14.17 11.64
C THR A 502 -21.61 -15.62 11.28
N ILE A 503 -20.37 -15.94 10.88
CA ILE A 503 -19.92 -17.34 10.72
C ILE A 503 -19.99 -18.13 12.04
N ASN A 504 -19.84 -17.47 13.18
CA ASN A 504 -19.98 -18.08 14.49
C ASN A 504 -21.43 -17.99 15.00
N THR A 505 -22.03 -16.80 14.99
CA THR A 505 -23.35 -16.58 15.62
C THR A 505 -24.51 -17.18 14.82
N ALA A 506 -24.41 -17.22 13.49
CA ALA A 506 -25.46 -17.74 12.61
C ALA A 506 -25.12 -19.10 12.00
N GLN A 507 -23.83 -19.41 11.77
CA GLN A 507 -23.40 -20.69 11.18
C GLN A 507 -22.66 -21.62 12.16
N GLY A 508 -22.32 -21.13 13.35
CA GLY A 508 -21.77 -21.93 14.44
C GLY A 508 -20.26 -22.16 14.43
N TRP A 509 -19.54 -21.83 13.36
CA TRP A 509 -18.11 -22.16 13.26
C TRP A 509 -17.29 -21.39 14.31
N PRO A 510 -16.26 -22.03 14.90
CA PRO A 510 -15.44 -21.39 15.92
C PRO A 510 -14.56 -20.28 15.32
N VAL A 511 -14.38 -19.17 16.03
CA VAL A 511 -13.62 -17.98 15.55
C VAL A 511 -12.69 -17.40 16.61
N TYR A 512 -12.46 -18.08 17.73
CA TYR A 512 -11.52 -17.59 18.75
C TYR A 512 -10.05 -17.68 18.29
N TYR A 513 -9.76 -18.59 17.35
CA TYR A 513 -8.48 -18.69 16.65
C TYR A 513 -8.67 -18.43 15.16
N SER A 514 -7.57 -18.09 14.49
CA SER A 514 -7.58 -17.88 13.04
C SER A 514 -7.60 -19.21 12.30
N TYR A 515 -7.71 -19.15 10.98
CA TYR A 515 -7.72 -20.29 10.08
C TYR A 515 -6.46 -20.25 9.22
N TRP A 516 -5.76 -21.38 9.12
CA TRP A 516 -4.59 -21.49 8.24
C TRP A 516 -4.95 -21.35 6.77
N SER A 517 -4.23 -20.48 6.06
CA SER A 517 -4.19 -20.49 4.59
C SER A 517 -2.95 -21.22 4.06
N GLY A 518 -2.97 -21.60 2.79
CA GLY A 518 -1.83 -22.11 2.03
C GLY A 518 -0.98 -21.00 1.40
N SER A 519 -1.31 -19.72 1.62
CA SER A 519 -0.58 -18.58 1.07
C SER A 519 0.63 -18.23 1.94
N ASN A 520 1.83 -18.36 1.39
CA ASN A 520 3.07 -18.05 2.09
C ASN A 520 3.20 -16.54 2.34
N SER A 521 3.61 -16.16 3.55
CA SER A 521 3.78 -14.77 3.99
C SER A 521 5.22 -14.45 4.38
N THR A 522 6.18 -15.30 4.02
CA THR A 522 7.60 -15.09 4.31
C THR A 522 8.08 -13.81 3.63
N SER A 523 8.52 -12.87 4.46
CA SER A 523 9.14 -11.62 4.00
C SER A 523 10.47 -11.88 3.31
N PHE A 524 10.73 -11.13 2.25
CA PHE A 524 11.98 -11.22 1.49
C PHE A 524 13.20 -10.91 2.36
N SER A 525 14.07 -11.89 2.60
CA SER A 525 15.26 -11.73 3.45
C SER A 525 16.35 -12.79 3.24
N SER A 526 17.54 -12.53 3.80
CA SER A 526 18.65 -13.49 3.82
C SER A 526 18.44 -14.56 4.89
N GLY A 527 18.40 -15.84 4.49
CA GLY A 527 18.29 -16.96 5.42
C GLY A 527 16.89 -17.17 6.02
N ALA A 528 15.86 -16.53 5.45
CA ALA A 528 14.48 -16.78 5.85
C ALA A 528 14.10 -18.25 5.61
N LYS A 529 13.51 -18.85 6.63
CA LYS A 529 12.76 -20.09 6.49
C LYS A 529 11.44 -19.80 5.77
N LEU A 530 11.03 -20.70 4.88
CA LEU A 530 9.78 -20.62 4.13
C LEU A 530 8.61 -21.21 4.94
N ASP A 531 8.59 -20.90 6.23
CA ASP A 531 7.67 -21.46 7.21
C ASP A 531 6.61 -20.46 7.69
N PHE A 532 6.54 -19.25 7.12
CA PHE A 532 5.50 -18.27 7.45
C PHE A 532 4.34 -18.31 6.45
N TYR A 533 3.11 -18.35 6.97
CA TYR A 533 1.87 -18.39 6.18
C TYR A 533 0.87 -17.39 6.74
N TYR A 534 -0.02 -16.90 5.87
CA TYR A 534 -1.16 -16.12 6.35
C TYR A 534 -2.13 -17.01 7.11
N ALA A 535 -2.57 -16.54 8.29
CA ALA A 535 -3.76 -17.04 8.96
C ALA A 535 -4.82 -15.93 8.99
N VAL A 536 -6.09 -16.30 8.79
CA VAL A 536 -7.21 -15.35 8.70
C VAL A 536 -8.13 -15.51 9.91
N ASP A 537 -8.36 -14.44 10.65
CA ASP A 537 -9.38 -14.41 11.69
C ASP A 537 -10.77 -14.22 11.04
N LEU A 538 -11.60 -15.26 11.06
CA LEU A 538 -12.94 -15.19 10.47
C LEU A 538 -13.95 -14.43 11.36
N ALA A 539 -13.55 -13.93 12.53
CA ALA A 539 -14.37 -13.01 13.33
C ALA A 539 -14.41 -11.61 12.69
N ASP A 540 -13.28 -11.11 12.21
CA ASP A 540 -13.12 -9.72 11.72
C ASP A 540 -12.46 -9.58 10.34
N GLY A 541 -11.99 -10.67 9.75
CA GLY A 541 -11.35 -10.72 8.43
C GLY A 541 -9.87 -10.32 8.44
N SER A 542 -9.26 -10.11 9.62
CA SER A 542 -7.86 -9.73 9.69
C SER A 542 -6.93 -10.88 9.29
N ARG A 543 -5.86 -10.53 8.55
CA ARG A 543 -4.81 -11.45 8.13
C ARG A 543 -3.57 -11.24 9.00
N ARG A 544 -2.94 -12.32 9.44
CA ARG A 544 -1.66 -12.28 10.18
C ARG A 544 -0.65 -13.24 9.58
N SER A 545 0.62 -12.84 9.58
CA SER A 545 1.74 -13.70 9.19
C SER A 545 2.14 -14.54 10.41
N GLU A 546 2.04 -15.86 10.29
CA GLU A 546 2.25 -16.79 11.40
C GLU A 546 3.25 -17.87 11.02
N ASN A 547 4.15 -18.20 11.95
CA ASN A 547 5.13 -19.26 11.72
C ASN A 547 4.47 -20.64 11.90
N SER A 548 4.32 -21.36 10.79
CA SER A 548 3.70 -22.68 10.72
C SER A 548 4.48 -23.81 11.38
N ALA A 549 5.77 -23.64 11.64
CA ALA A 549 6.66 -24.65 12.23
C ALA A 549 6.85 -24.50 13.75
N THR A 550 6.38 -23.42 14.37
CA THR A 550 6.53 -23.21 15.83
C THR A 550 5.52 -24.03 16.64
N SER A 551 5.95 -24.55 17.80
CA SER A 551 5.10 -25.31 18.73
C SER A 551 3.98 -24.49 19.39
N THR A 552 3.95 -23.18 19.18
CA THR A 552 2.99 -22.25 19.82
C THR A 552 1.93 -21.70 18.87
N ALA A 553 2.14 -21.73 17.56
CA ALA A 553 1.18 -21.25 16.58
C ALA A 553 0.16 -22.35 16.22
N TRP A 554 -1.00 -22.28 16.87
CA TRP A 554 -2.12 -23.20 16.70
C TRP A 554 -3.31 -22.46 16.12
N GLN A 555 -3.80 -22.90 14.96
CA GLN A 555 -4.94 -22.30 14.28
C GLN A 555 -5.96 -23.37 13.91
N TYR A 556 -7.21 -22.94 13.68
CA TYR A 556 -8.20 -23.80 13.04
C TYR A 556 -7.76 -24.11 11.60
N GLN A 557 -8.26 -25.23 11.09
CA GLN A 557 -7.93 -25.70 9.76
C GLN A 557 -9.21 -26.16 9.07
N ILE A 558 -9.36 -25.72 7.83
CA ILE A 558 -10.32 -26.25 6.86
C ILE A 558 -9.55 -26.55 5.59
N CYS A 559 -9.96 -27.57 4.86
CA CYS A 559 -9.27 -27.96 3.63
C CYS A 559 -10.14 -27.61 2.42
N ALA A 560 -9.49 -27.10 1.38
CA ALA A 560 -10.09 -26.99 0.06
C ALA A 560 -10.31 -28.38 -0.53
N THR A 561 -11.25 -28.49 -1.47
CA THR A 561 -11.48 -29.71 -2.25
C THR A 561 -10.63 -29.77 -3.52
N THR A 562 -10.09 -28.63 -3.95
CA THR A 562 -9.21 -28.49 -5.11
C THR A 562 -7.85 -27.98 -4.62
N PRO A 563 -6.73 -28.56 -5.10
CA PRO A 563 -5.41 -28.08 -4.71
C PRO A 563 -5.12 -26.68 -5.28
N LEU A 564 -4.33 -25.90 -4.55
CA LEU A 564 -3.82 -24.61 -5.00
C LEU A 564 -3.00 -24.76 -6.29
N PRO A 565 -3.12 -23.80 -7.23
CA PRO A 565 -2.22 -23.70 -8.37
C PRO A 565 -0.77 -23.64 -7.88
N GLN A 566 0.10 -24.46 -8.48
CA GLN A 566 1.54 -24.42 -8.21
C GLN A 566 2.26 -23.59 -9.26
N ALA A 567 3.21 -22.77 -8.81
CA ALA A 567 4.11 -22.08 -9.72
C ALA A 567 5.06 -23.10 -10.34
N THR A 568 5.14 -23.09 -11.66
CA THR A 568 6.08 -23.93 -12.43
C THR A 568 7.03 -23.12 -13.28
N GLN A 569 6.78 -21.82 -13.41
CA GLN A 569 7.59 -20.87 -14.16
C GLN A 569 7.90 -19.64 -13.30
N ILE A 570 9.08 -19.08 -13.48
CA ILE A 570 9.53 -17.83 -12.87
C ILE A 570 10.24 -16.99 -13.91
N THR A 571 10.00 -15.68 -13.90
CA THR A 571 10.75 -14.72 -14.69
C THR A 571 11.34 -13.64 -13.78
N LEU A 572 12.56 -13.23 -14.11
CA LEU A 572 13.27 -12.11 -13.50
C LEU A 572 13.58 -11.11 -14.61
N THR A 573 12.92 -9.96 -14.57
CA THR A 573 13.05 -8.93 -15.60
C THR A 573 13.36 -7.57 -14.99
N SER A 574 13.81 -6.62 -15.82
CA SER A 574 13.84 -5.21 -15.50
C SER A 574 13.04 -4.45 -16.56
N PRO A 575 12.30 -3.39 -16.19
CA PRO A 575 11.72 -2.47 -17.17
C PRO A 575 12.78 -1.59 -17.85
N GLN A 576 14.01 -1.52 -17.33
CA GLN A 576 15.11 -0.84 -18.02
C GLN A 576 15.59 -1.67 -19.22
N ALA A 577 15.88 -0.98 -20.32
CA ALA A 577 16.38 -1.63 -21.53
C ALA A 577 17.77 -2.25 -21.28
N MET A 578 17.99 -3.39 -21.92
CA MET A 578 19.30 -4.04 -21.96
C MET A 578 20.21 -3.27 -22.92
N ASP A 579 21.46 -3.03 -22.51
CA ASP A 579 22.47 -2.45 -23.39
C ASP A 579 22.97 -3.52 -24.36
N ASP A 580 22.83 -3.26 -25.66
CA ASP A 580 23.14 -4.24 -26.72
C ASP A 580 24.63 -4.57 -26.80
N ALA A 581 25.53 -3.62 -26.49
CA ALA A 581 26.96 -3.83 -26.61
C ALA A 581 27.49 -4.75 -25.50
N ILE A 582 26.97 -4.58 -24.28
CA ILE A 582 27.43 -5.36 -23.12
C ILE A 582 26.49 -6.51 -22.76
N GLN A 583 25.31 -6.60 -23.37
CA GLN A 583 24.28 -7.62 -23.10
C GLN A 583 23.98 -7.70 -21.59
N ALA A 584 23.62 -6.57 -20.99
CA ALA A 584 23.23 -6.44 -19.58
C ALA A 584 22.36 -5.20 -19.34
N VAL A 585 21.53 -5.20 -18.28
CA VAL A 585 20.88 -3.97 -17.81
C VAL A 585 21.93 -3.10 -17.12
N LYS A 586 22.06 -1.85 -17.57
CA LYS A 586 23.16 -0.94 -17.20
C LYS A 586 22.64 0.21 -16.35
N ALA A 587 23.30 0.49 -15.23
CA ALA A 587 23.07 1.67 -14.40
C ALA A 587 24.40 2.19 -13.82
N LYS A 588 24.46 3.43 -13.33
CA LYS A 588 25.63 3.89 -12.58
C LYS A 588 25.63 3.27 -11.17
N ASN A 589 26.80 3.07 -10.58
CA ASN A 589 26.91 2.57 -9.19
C ASN A 589 26.33 3.52 -8.10
N SER A 590 25.87 4.72 -8.50
CA SER A 590 25.10 5.66 -7.67
C SER A 590 23.58 5.58 -7.93
N GLU A 591 23.16 4.80 -8.92
CA GLU A 591 21.77 4.60 -9.33
C GLU A 591 21.29 3.19 -8.92
N SER A 592 20.04 2.88 -9.27
CA SER A 592 19.44 1.58 -8.98
C SER A 592 18.74 0.99 -10.20
N ILE A 593 18.64 -0.33 -10.24
CA ILE A 593 17.96 -1.10 -11.28
C ILE A 593 16.66 -1.66 -10.68
N PRO A 594 15.48 -1.26 -11.19
CA PRO A 594 14.22 -1.92 -10.82
C PRO A 594 14.19 -3.33 -11.38
N LEU A 595 13.75 -4.29 -10.58
CA LEU A 595 13.59 -5.69 -10.92
C LEU A 595 12.14 -6.11 -10.65
N LEU A 596 11.66 -7.04 -11.45
CA LEU A 596 10.35 -7.67 -11.27
C LEU A 596 10.51 -9.18 -11.33
N ILE A 597 10.17 -9.85 -10.22
CA ILE A 597 9.95 -11.28 -10.17
C ILE A 597 8.49 -11.54 -10.52
N THR A 598 8.22 -12.48 -11.42
CA THR A 598 6.86 -12.96 -11.71
C THR A 598 6.84 -14.47 -11.68
N THR A 599 5.83 -15.05 -11.02
CA THR A 599 5.63 -16.50 -10.91
C THR A 599 4.32 -16.90 -11.56
N THR A 600 4.37 -17.92 -12.41
CA THR A 600 3.22 -18.40 -13.17
C THR A 600 3.12 -19.93 -13.18
N ASP A 601 1.91 -20.42 -13.45
CA ASP A 601 1.65 -21.84 -13.68
C ASP A 601 2.15 -22.27 -15.08
N ALA A 602 1.90 -23.53 -15.46
CA ALA A 602 2.34 -24.06 -16.75
C ALA A 602 1.61 -23.43 -17.95
N MET A 603 0.46 -22.78 -17.72
CA MET A 603 -0.36 -22.10 -18.72
C MET A 603 -0.04 -20.60 -18.82
N GLY A 604 0.82 -20.07 -17.94
CA GLY A 604 1.20 -18.66 -17.89
C GLY A 604 0.29 -17.81 -17.00
N ASN A 605 -0.62 -18.40 -16.22
CA ASN A 605 -1.44 -17.64 -15.27
C ASN A 605 -0.62 -17.27 -14.03
N PRO A 606 -0.75 -16.06 -13.48
CA PRO A 606 -0.05 -15.67 -12.26
C PRO A 606 -0.39 -16.59 -11.08
N VAL A 607 0.65 -17.00 -10.34
CA VAL A 607 0.51 -17.79 -9.12
C VAL A 607 0.93 -16.93 -7.94
N PRO A 608 -0.03 -16.50 -7.09
CA PRO A 608 0.22 -15.69 -5.92
C PRO A 608 1.07 -16.41 -4.86
N TYR A 609 1.80 -15.65 -4.05
CA TYR A 609 2.49 -16.16 -2.85
C TYR A 609 3.46 -17.32 -3.10
N ALA A 610 3.93 -17.46 -4.34
CA ALA A 610 4.89 -18.50 -4.71
C ALA A 610 6.26 -18.16 -4.13
N THR A 611 6.90 -19.15 -3.53
CA THR A 611 8.20 -18.97 -2.89
C THR A 611 9.33 -19.09 -3.90
N PHE A 612 10.31 -18.19 -3.78
CA PHE A 612 11.47 -18.16 -4.66
C PHE A 612 12.75 -17.76 -3.92
N SER A 613 13.87 -18.06 -4.55
CA SER A 613 15.20 -17.63 -4.13
C SER A 613 15.84 -16.76 -5.21
N LEU A 614 16.61 -15.76 -4.79
CA LEU A 614 17.37 -14.86 -5.65
C LEU A 614 18.85 -14.93 -5.25
N LYS A 615 19.73 -15.09 -6.24
CA LYS A 615 21.18 -15.21 -6.08
C LYS A 615 21.90 -14.31 -7.09
N ARG A 616 23.16 -14.02 -6.81
CA ARG A 616 24.09 -13.39 -7.76
C ARG A 616 25.32 -14.26 -7.95
N ASP A 617 26.07 -14.07 -9.02
CA ASP A 617 27.41 -14.63 -9.18
C ASP A 617 28.49 -13.68 -8.61
N ALA A 618 29.76 -14.05 -8.80
CA ALA A 618 30.92 -13.26 -8.32
C ALA A 618 31.18 -11.98 -9.12
N GLY A 619 30.57 -11.82 -10.29
CA GLY A 619 30.81 -10.71 -11.20
C GLY A 619 32.06 -10.92 -12.07
N LYS A 620 32.04 -10.31 -13.27
CA LYS A 620 33.15 -10.33 -14.24
C LYS A 620 33.52 -8.90 -14.65
N ALA A 621 34.82 -8.64 -14.76
CA ALA A 621 35.33 -7.39 -15.31
C ALA A 621 34.98 -7.27 -16.81
N ARG A 622 35.13 -6.06 -17.38
CA ARG A 622 34.90 -5.82 -18.81
C ARG A 622 35.99 -6.48 -19.64
N ASN A 623 37.25 -6.29 -19.24
CA ASN A 623 38.38 -7.04 -19.77
C ASN A 623 38.39 -8.47 -19.18
N PRO A 624 38.18 -9.51 -20.00
CA PRO A 624 38.12 -10.89 -19.50
C PRO A 624 39.45 -11.39 -18.92
N ASP A 625 40.58 -10.80 -19.32
CA ASP A 625 41.91 -11.19 -18.84
C ASP A 625 42.30 -10.48 -17.53
N TYR A 626 41.48 -9.51 -17.08
CA TYR A 626 41.71 -8.79 -15.84
C TYR A 626 41.07 -9.49 -14.63
N ASN A 627 41.89 -10.12 -13.78
CA ASN A 627 41.46 -10.86 -12.60
C ASN A 627 42.02 -10.32 -11.27
N LYS A 628 42.62 -9.13 -11.27
CA LYS A 628 43.29 -8.55 -10.09
C LYS A 628 42.35 -7.79 -9.14
N PHE A 629 41.04 -7.86 -9.36
CA PHE A 629 40.03 -7.25 -8.48
C PHE A 629 39.59 -8.22 -7.37
N VAL A 630 39.24 -7.68 -6.19
CA VAL A 630 38.74 -8.50 -5.07
C VAL A 630 37.23 -8.71 -5.22
N ALA A 631 36.84 -9.80 -5.88
CA ALA A 631 35.43 -10.15 -6.10
C ALA A 631 34.63 -10.31 -4.79
N THR A 632 35.26 -10.80 -3.73
CA THR A 632 34.60 -11.21 -2.46
C THR A 632 34.14 -10.04 -1.59
N ASN A 633 34.79 -8.87 -1.69
CA ASN A 633 34.50 -7.67 -0.87
C ASN A 633 34.17 -6.42 -1.72
N GLY A 634 34.27 -6.50 -3.06
CA GLY A 634 34.13 -5.36 -3.96
C GLY A 634 32.72 -5.06 -4.49
N THR A 635 31.71 -5.86 -4.10
CA THR A 635 30.34 -5.75 -4.62
C THR A 635 29.32 -5.79 -3.48
N ASN A 636 29.03 -4.63 -2.90
CA ASN A 636 28.02 -4.50 -1.86
C ASN A 636 26.63 -4.32 -2.48
N MET A 637 26.15 -5.35 -3.18
CA MET A 637 24.83 -5.30 -3.82
C MET A 637 23.72 -5.42 -2.77
N THR A 638 22.80 -4.47 -2.81
CA THR A 638 21.62 -4.42 -1.96
C THR A 638 20.37 -4.59 -2.80
N VAL A 639 19.37 -5.26 -2.22
CA VAL A 639 18.08 -5.52 -2.86
C VAL A 639 16.99 -5.08 -1.90
N THR A 640 16.18 -4.13 -2.33
CA THR A 640 15.12 -3.55 -1.50
C THR A 640 13.76 -3.87 -2.11
N PRO A 641 12.89 -4.63 -1.44
CA PRO A 641 11.50 -4.77 -1.88
C PRO A 641 10.75 -3.44 -1.69
N LEU A 642 9.68 -3.21 -2.47
CA LEU A 642 8.86 -2.00 -2.34
C LEU A 642 8.33 -1.80 -0.90
N THR A 643 7.99 -2.90 -0.24
CA THR A 643 7.58 -2.96 1.16
C THR A 643 8.47 -3.97 1.90
N GLY A 644 9.25 -3.50 2.86
CA GLY A 644 10.12 -4.35 3.68
C GLY A 644 11.50 -3.73 3.91
N ALA A 645 12.37 -4.46 4.60
CA ALA A 645 13.73 -4.03 4.87
C ALA A 645 14.64 -4.31 3.68
N GLN A 646 15.58 -3.40 3.42
CA GLN A 646 16.68 -3.62 2.49
C GLN A 646 17.47 -4.87 2.87
N GLN A 647 17.73 -5.72 1.87
CA GLN A 647 18.56 -6.91 1.99
C GLN A 647 19.90 -6.70 1.28
N GLN A 648 20.87 -7.57 1.58
CA GLN A 648 22.21 -7.48 1.03
C GLN A 648 22.71 -8.84 0.58
N PHE A 649 23.37 -8.90 -0.57
CA PHE A 649 24.20 -10.05 -0.94
C PHE A 649 25.58 -9.92 -0.29
N TYR A 650 25.74 -10.49 0.90
CA TYR A 650 27.01 -10.47 1.64
C TYR A 650 28.17 -11.08 0.84
N TYR A 651 27.90 -12.15 0.07
CA TYR A 651 28.88 -12.86 -0.73
C TYR A 651 28.27 -13.27 -2.07
N ALA A 652 29.11 -13.72 -3.01
CA ALA A 652 28.65 -14.33 -4.26
C ALA A 652 27.87 -15.65 -4.04
N THR A 653 27.92 -16.22 -2.84
CA THR A 653 27.14 -17.41 -2.44
C THR A 653 25.87 -17.06 -1.67
N SER A 654 25.59 -15.77 -1.41
CA SER A 654 24.40 -15.34 -0.70
C SER A 654 23.13 -15.69 -1.47
N VAL A 655 22.12 -16.15 -0.74
CA VAL A 655 20.80 -16.49 -1.25
C VAL A 655 19.77 -15.70 -0.46
N LEU A 656 18.99 -14.89 -1.15
CA LEU A 656 17.82 -14.21 -0.60
C LEU A 656 16.59 -15.06 -0.91
N THR A 657 15.67 -15.22 0.04
CA THR A 657 14.43 -15.98 -0.14
C THR A 657 13.22 -15.10 0.17
N GLY A 658 12.10 -15.34 -0.51
CA GLY A 658 10.84 -14.65 -0.26
C GLY A 658 9.67 -15.26 -1.03
N ALA A 659 8.51 -14.64 -0.93
CA ALA A 659 7.31 -15.00 -1.67
C ALA A 659 6.84 -13.83 -2.56
N THR A 660 6.16 -14.15 -3.67
CA THR A 660 5.47 -13.15 -4.49
C THR A 660 4.20 -12.62 -3.82
N GLY A 661 3.68 -11.50 -4.31
CA GLY A 661 2.44 -10.89 -3.82
C GLY A 661 1.18 -11.60 -4.33
N ALA A 662 0.03 -10.97 -4.06
CA ALA A 662 -1.30 -11.45 -4.45
C ALA A 662 -1.50 -11.55 -5.98
N ASP A 663 -0.71 -10.80 -6.76
CA ASP A 663 -0.74 -10.80 -8.22
C ASP A 663 0.32 -11.73 -8.85
N GLY A 664 1.02 -12.52 -8.03
CA GLY A 664 2.11 -13.39 -8.47
C GLY A 664 3.39 -12.64 -8.82
N THR A 665 3.53 -11.37 -8.43
CA THR A 665 4.75 -10.57 -8.68
C THR A 665 5.42 -10.07 -7.41
N LEU A 666 6.72 -9.74 -7.51
CA LEU A 666 7.42 -8.96 -6.49
C LEU A 666 8.36 -7.96 -7.16
N ALA A 667 8.10 -6.68 -6.91
CA ALA A 667 8.97 -5.58 -7.33
C ALA A 667 10.12 -5.38 -6.33
N LEU A 668 11.33 -5.32 -6.86
CA LEU A 668 12.57 -5.13 -6.11
C LEU A 668 13.39 -3.99 -6.73
N THR A 669 14.21 -3.33 -5.93
CA THR A 669 15.18 -2.34 -6.39
C THR A 669 16.58 -2.85 -6.04
N LEU A 670 17.41 -3.04 -7.05
CA LEU A 670 18.80 -3.45 -6.91
C LEU A 670 19.71 -2.22 -6.93
N ALA A 671 20.65 -2.12 -6.01
CA ALA A 671 21.67 -1.09 -6.01
C ALA A 671 23.05 -1.69 -5.68
N GLU A 672 24.11 -1.05 -6.16
CA GLU A 672 25.48 -1.43 -5.82
C GLU A 672 26.31 -0.18 -5.47
N PRO A 673 26.01 0.47 -4.33
CA PRO A 673 26.69 1.68 -3.92
C PRO A 673 28.20 1.43 -3.77
N GLY A 674 29.00 2.20 -4.53
CA GLY A 674 30.45 2.06 -4.53
C GLY A 674 30.99 0.83 -5.27
N GLY A 675 30.16 0.16 -6.07
CA GLY A 675 30.58 -0.93 -6.94
C GLY A 675 31.71 -0.52 -7.89
N ILE A 676 32.59 -1.47 -8.20
CA ILE A 676 33.83 -1.22 -8.96
C ILE A 676 33.69 -1.41 -10.48
N GLY A 677 32.48 -1.61 -11.01
CA GLY A 677 32.26 -1.77 -12.46
C GLY A 677 32.31 -3.23 -12.95
N LEU A 678 31.48 -4.10 -12.38
CA LEU A 678 31.41 -5.53 -12.75
C LEU A 678 30.08 -5.88 -13.44
N LYS A 679 30.12 -6.93 -14.28
CA LYS A 679 28.94 -7.59 -14.83
C LYS A 679 28.56 -8.79 -13.97
N ASN A 680 27.37 -8.75 -13.38
CA ASN A 680 26.85 -9.80 -12.52
C ASN A 680 25.64 -10.49 -13.16
N GLN A 681 25.50 -11.79 -12.93
CA GLN A 681 24.29 -12.53 -13.30
C GLN A 681 23.43 -12.77 -12.07
N LEU A 682 22.25 -12.14 -12.05
CA LEU A 682 21.22 -12.48 -11.07
C LEU A 682 20.47 -13.72 -11.54
N THR A 683 20.15 -14.62 -10.62
CA THR A 683 19.39 -15.86 -10.90
C THR A 683 18.29 -16.03 -9.87
N ALA A 684 17.06 -16.13 -10.34
CA ALA A 684 15.89 -16.45 -9.54
C ALA A 684 15.48 -17.92 -9.78
N ASN A 685 15.14 -18.64 -8.72
CA ASN A 685 14.65 -20.03 -8.76
C ASN A 685 13.38 -20.15 -7.93
N LEU A 686 12.39 -20.92 -8.40
CA LEU A 686 11.30 -21.35 -7.51
C LEU A 686 11.82 -22.31 -6.44
N ASN A 687 11.30 -22.22 -5.22
CA ASN A 687 11.76 -23.09 -4.13
C ASN A 687 11.17 -24.50 -4.22
N ASP A 688 9.89 -24.61 -4.59
CA ASP A 688 9.22 -25.92 -4.72
C ASP A 688 9.61 -26.65 -6.00
N THR A 689 10.03 -25.90 -7.04
CA THR A 689 10.56 -26.45 -8.30
C THR A 689 11.89 -25.78 -8.66
N PRO A 690 13.02 -26.15 -8.02
CA PRO A 690 14.31 -25.45 -8.18
C PRO A 690 14.87 -25.41 -9.60
N THR A 691 14.40 -26.29 -10.49
CA THR A 691 14.76 -26.33 -11.91
C THR A 691 14.10 -25.22 -12.74
N ALA A 692 13.04 -24.58 -12.24
CA ALA A 692 12.45 -23.40 -12.87
C ALA A 692 13.30 -22.18 -12.50
N THR A 693 14.04 -21.64 -13.48
CA THR A 693 15.04 -20.59 -13.26
C THR A 693 14.90 -19.46 -14.26
N SER A 694 15.17 -18.23 -13.84
CA SER A 694 15.35 -17.07 -14.72
C SER A 694 16.59 -16.30 -14.33
N SER A 695 17.37 -15.85 -15.32
CA SER A 695 18.58 -15.08 -15.09
C SER A 695 18.53 -13.71 -15.77
N LEU A 696 19.10 -12.70 -15.11
CA LEU A 696 19.21 -11.35 -15.63
C LEU A 696 20.64 -10.82 -15.42
N PRO A 697 21.40 -10.57 -16.50
CA PRO A 697 22.70 -9.91 -16.39
C PRO A 697 22.53 -8.41 -16.12
N VAL A 698 23.29 -7.90 -15.15
CA VAL A 698 23.27 -6.50 -14.71
C VAL A 698 24.69 -5.95 -14.60
N VAL A 699 24.86 -4.64 -14.84
CA VAL A 699 26.13 -3.92 -14.71
C VAL A 699 25.89 -2.60 -13.99
N PHE A 700 26.60 -2.39 -12.89
CA PHE A 700 26.73 -1.09 -12.26
C PHE A 700 28.07 -0.46 -12.65
N THR A 701 28.05 0.51 -13.55
CA THR A 701 29.27 1.16 -14.05
C THR A 701 29.93 2.03 -12.98
N VAL A 702 31.27 2.12 -12.97
CA VAL A 702 32.05 2.94 -12.02
C VAL A 702 32.60 4.23 -12.67
N LEU A 703 32.65 5.32 -11.90
CA LEU A 703 33.08 6.63 -12.40
C LEU A 703 34.57 6.67 -12.77
N THR A 704 35.40 5.91 -12.07
CA THR A 704 36.88 5.90 -12.22
C THR A 704 37.38 5.01 -13.37
N SER A 705 36.48 4.55 -14.24
CA SER A 705 36.78 3.81 -15.46
C SER A 705 36.05 4.44 -16.64
N PRO A 706 36.65 4.50 -17.84
CA PRO A 706 35.97 4.99 -19.03
C PRO A 706 34.99 3.97 -19.61
N ASP A 707 34.00 4.44 -20.36
CA ASP A 707 33.11 3.56 -21.13
C ASP A 707 33.77 3.13 -22.46
N SER A 708 34.91 2.44 -22.34
CA SER A 708 35.74 1.99 -23.46
C SER A 708 35.84 0.46 -23.49
N ASP A 709 35.88 -0.14 -24.68
CA ASP A 709 36.13 -1.57 -24.85
C ASP A 709 37.55 -1.98 -24.44
N LYS A 710 38.45 -1.02 -24.28
CA LYS A 710 39.81 -1.21 -23.77
C LYS A 710 39.92 -1.09 -22.25
N ALA A 711 38.88 -0.62 -21.57
CA ALA A 711 38.86 -0.52 -20.12
C ALA A 711 38.82 -1.89 -19.45
N ASN A 712 39.44 -2.00 -18.27
CA ASN A 712 39.36 -3.20 -17.46
C ASN A 712 37.96 -3.37 -16.84
N MET A 713 37.36 -2.28 -16.35
CA MET A 713 36.06 -2.31 -15.69
C MET A 713 34.96 -1.70 -16.56
N TYR A 714 33.70 -1.98 -16.24
CA TYR A 714 32.57 -1.27 -16.84
C TYR A 714 32.49 0.14 -16.26
N GLY A 715 32.83 1.13 -17.07
CA GLY A 715 33.00 2.51 -16.65
C GLY A 715 31.91 3.47 -17.11
N HIS A 716 31.86 4.65 -16.49
CA HIS A 716 31.05 5.79 -16.94
C HIS A 716 31.76 7.14 -16.75
N MET A 717 33.10 7.14 -16.71
CA MET A 717 33.87 8.39 -16.72
C MET A 717 33.40 9.30 -17.87
N PRO A 718 33.13 10.59 -17.62
CA PRO A 718 32.77 11.51 -18.67
C PRO A 718 33.84 11.56 -19.76
N GLU A 719 33.44 11.45 -21.03
CA GLU A 719 34.37 11.57 -22.17
C GLU A 719 34.97 12.98 -22.28
N THR A 720 34.18 14.00 -21.90
CA THR A 720 34.65 15.38 -21.74
C THR A 720 34.15 16.01 -20.44
N PHE A 721 34.87 17.02 -19.95
CA PHE A 721 34.50 17.83 -18.79
C PHE A 721 35.09 19.24 -18.92
N THR A 722 34.52 20.23 -18.21
CA THR A 722 34.89 21.64 -18.36
C THR A 722 35.29 22.25 -17.01
N ALA A 723 36.39 22.99 -16.98
CA ALA A 723 36.79 23.79 -15.82
C ALA A 723 36.16 25.19 -15.86
N SER A 724 36.15 25.87 -14.72
CA SER A 724 35.56 27.20 -14.51
C SER A 724 36.17 28.31 -15.36
N ASN A 725 37.38 28.11 -15.90
CA ASN A 725 37.99 29.03 -16.86
C ASN A 725 37.53 28.80 -18.31
N GLY A 726 36.61 27.86 -18.54
CA GLY A 726 36.06 27.52 -19.86
C GLY A 726 36.88 26.47 -20.62
N ALA A 727 37.99 25.98 -20.07
CA ALA A 727 38.76 24.90 -20.69
C ALA A 727 37.96 23.60 -20.67
N GLU A 728 37.68 23.04 -21.86
CA GLU A 728 37.04 21.74 -22.01
C GLU A 728 38.10 20.67 -22.33
N PHE A 729 38.14 19.63 -21.50
CA PHE A 729 39.09 18.53 -21.56
C PHE A 729 38.41 17.27 -22.07
N LYS A 730 39.17 16.46 -22.80
CA LYS A 730 38.90 15.03 -23.02
C LYS A 730 39.47 14.25 -21.84
N ARG A 731 38.82 13.15 -21.46
CA ARG A 731 39.37 12.22 -20.47
C ARG A 731 40.76 11.69 -20.88
N PRO A 732 41.59 11.28 -19.92
CA PRO A 732 42.83 10.56 -20.22
C PRO A 732 42.55 9.24 -20.94
N LEU A 733 43.56 8.77 -21.68
CA LEU A 733 43.51 7.50 -22.39
C LEU A 733 43.91 6.33 -21.47
N VAL A 734 43.28 5.17 -21.67
CA VAL A 734 43.70 3.88 -21.09
C VAL A 734 44.54 3.08 -22.10
N ALA A 735 45.23 2.05 -21.61
CA ALA A 735 46.06 1.16 -22.42
C ALA A 735 45.30 0.59 -23.63
N GLY A 736 45.91 0.70 -24.82
CA GLY A 736 45.31 0.26 -26.08
C GLY A 736 44.45 1.31 -26.81
N GLU A 737 44.22 2.49 -26.22
CA GLU A 737 43.55 3.61 -26.89
C GLU A 737 44.49 4.54 -27.70
N PRO A 738 45.76 4.80 -27.31
CA PRO A 738 46.63 5.69 -28.08
C PRO A 738 46.87 5.20 -29.51
N SER A 739 47.00 6.14 -30.44
CA SER A 739 47.34 5.85 -31.85
C SER A 739 48.80 5.41 -32.05
N SER A 740 49.67 5.67 -31.07
CA SER A 740 51.08 5.29 -31.05
C SER A 740 51.52 5.03 -29.61
N GLU A 741 52.34 3.98 -29.42
CA GLU A 741 52.94 3.65 -28.13
C GLU A 741 54.33 4.31 -27.93
N ALA A 742 54.86 4.98 -28.96
CA ALA A 742 56.14 5.67 -28.86
C ALA A 742 56.10 6.75 -27.76
N HIS A 743 57.11 6.75 -26.89
CA HIS A 743 57.23 7.71 -25.78
C HIS A 743 56.06 7.66 -24.77
N THR A 744 55.36 6.51 -24.69
CA THR A 744 54.30 6.26 -23.70
C THR A 744 54.68 5.15 -22.71
N ASP A 745 54.06 5.17 -21.53
CA ASP A 745 54.12 4.10 -20.53
C ASP A 745 52.75 4.02 -19.81
N THR A 746 52.53 2.98 -19.01
CA THR A 746 51.26 2.75 -18.31
C THR A 746 51.38 2.97 -16.80
N TYR A 747 50.31 3.48 -16.20
CA TYR A 747 50.19 3.63 -14.76
C TYR A 747 48.88 3.03 -14.27
N PHE A 748 48.99 2.07 -13.34
CA PHE A 748 47.84 1.40 -12.77
C PHE A 748 47.26 2.19 -11.57
N GLU A 749 46.01 2.63 -11.70
CA GLU A 749 45.22 3.27 -10.65
C GLU A 749 43.73 2.96 -10.90
N THR A 750 42.93 2.82 -9.83
CA THR A 750 41.47 2.62 -9.90
C THR A 750 41.02 1.48 -10.83
N ASN A 751 41.78 0.38 -10.86
CA ASN A 751 41.59 -0.78 -11.74
C ASN A 751 41.87 -0.55 -13.24
N GLU A 752 42.35 0.62 -13.65
CA GLU A 752 42.68 0.93 -15.04
C GLU A 752 44.18 1.13 -15.24
N ASN A 753 44.65 0.89 -16.47
CA ASN A 753 46.01 1.20 -16.89
C ASN A 753 46.01 2.50 -17.70
N TRP A 754 46.29 3.62 -17.06
CA TRP A 754 46.29 4.96 -17.66
C TRP A 754 47.57 5.24 -18.44
N ILE A 755 47.46 5.96 -19.55
CA ILE A 755 48.59 6.31 -20.41
C ILE A 755 49.33 7.54 -19.85
N MET A 756 50.63 7.38 -19.64
CA MET A 756 51.58 8.46 -19.38
C MET A 756 52.43 8.71 -20.62
N VAL A 757 52.94 9.94 -20.77
CA VAL A 757 53.78 10.35 -21.89
C VAL A 757 55.08 11.00 -21.39
N ASN A 758 56.17 10.80 -22.12
CA ASN A 758 57.40 11.58 -22.03
C ASN A 758 57.72 12.26 -23.38
N SER A 759 58.71 13.15 -23.42
CA SER A 759 59.20 13.74 -24.69
C SER A 759 58.13 14.34 -25.60
N PHE A 760 56.99 14.80 -25.04
CA PHE A 760 55.83 15.34 -25.76
C PHE A 760 56.15 16.59 -26.60
N ASN A 761 57.30 17.21 -26.37
CA ASN A 761 57.82 18.38 -27.10
C ASN A 761 58.60 18.01 -28.38
N THR A 762 58.75 16.72 -28.70
CA THR A 762 59.53 16.24 -29.87
C THR A 762 58.67 15.55 -30.93
N GLY A 763 57.36 15.42 -30.71
CA GLY A 763 56.42 14.80 -31.62
C GLY A 763 55.03 14.66 -30.99
N ASN A 764 54.05 14.18 -31.77
CA ASN A 764 52.67 13.99 -31.33
C ASN A 764 52.51 12.64 -30.60
N TYR A 765 53.07 12.55 -29.40
CA TYR A 765 53.01 11.35 -28.55
C TYR A 765 51.93 11.45 -27.47
N GLY A 766 51.46 10.30 -26.98
CA GLY A 766 50.39 10.24 -25.97
C GLY A 766 48.98 10.41 -26.55
N GLY A 767 48.14 11.17 -25.85
CA GLY A 767 46.74 11.40 -26.21
C GLY A 767 46.49 12.60 -27.14
N CYS A 768 47.40 13.57 -27.23
CA CYS A 768 47.25 14.73 -28.11
C CYS A 768 48.58 15.44 -28.43
N PRO A 769 48.63 16.22 -29.52
CA PRO A 769 49.74 17.14 -29.81
C PRO A 769 49.88 18.22 -28.73
N MET A 770 51.07 18.80 -28.64
CA MET A 770 51.41 19.77 -27.60
C MET A 770 50.48 21.01 -27.60
N ASN A 771 50.05 21.48 -28.76
CA ASN A 771 49.12 22.62 -28.85
C ASN A 771 47.72 22.33 -28.28
N GLN A 772 47.32 21.06 -28.15
CA GLN A 772 46.08 20.63 -27.49
C GLN A 772 46.26 20.21 -26.04
N MET A 773 47.48 20.18 -25.50
CA MET A 773 47.68 19.92 -24.09
C MET A 773 47.18 21.09 -23.23
N ALA A 774 46.52 20.76 -22.12
CA ALA A 774 46.08 21.77 -21.14
C ALA A 774 47.26 22.59 -20.58
N ALA A 775 47.05 23.89 -20.39
CA ALA A 775 48.02 24.76 -19.74
C ALA A 775 47.99 24.64 -18.21
N ILE A 776 49.01 25.18 -17.52
CA ILE A 776 49.09 25.15 -16.05
C ILE A 776 47.91 25.89 -15.39
N ASP A 777 47.37 26.91 -16.05
CA ASP A 777 46.21 27.67 -15.59
C ASP A 777 44.92 26.85 -15.74
N ASP A 778 44.77 26.08 -16.82
CA ASP A 778 43.65 25.15 -17.02
C ASP A 778 43.62 24.10 -15.91
N PHE A 779 44.78 23.53 -15.57
CA PHE A 779 44.89 22.61 -14.43
C PHE A 779 44.65 23.28 -13.08
N THR A 780 44.94 24.58 -12.96
CA THR A 780 44.67 25.34 -11.74
C THR A 780 43.18 25.59 -11.57
N ALA A 781 42.48 25.95 -12.65
CA ALA A 781 41.03 26.05 -12.66
C ALA A 781 40.38 24.69 -12.32
N LEU A 782 40.78 23.62 -13.01
CA LEU A 782 40.29 22.26 -12.75
C LEU A 782 40.51 21.81 -11.29
N TYR A 783 41.68 22.10 -10.71
CA TYR A 783 41.95 21.83 -9.31
C TYR A 783 41.09 22.68 -8.37
N ASN A 784 40.88 23.96 -8.67
CA ASN A 784 40.08 24.84 -7.81
C ASN A 784 38.60 24.43 -7.82
N ASP A 785 38.10 23.92 -8.94
CA ASP A 785 36.75 23.37 -9.05
C ASP A 785 36.61 22.07 -8.25
N HIS A 786 37.69 21.28 -8.18
CA HIS A 786 37.74 19.97 -7.54
C HIS A 786 38.97 19.79 -6.62
N PRO A 787 39.05 20.53 -5.51
CA PRO A 787 40.26 20.63 -4.70
C PRO A 787 40.57 19.35 -3.93
N SER A 788 41.82 19.21 -3.48
CA SER A 788 42.27 18.10 -2.62
C SER A 788 42.07 16.70 -3.22
N GLY A 789 42.22 16.56 -4.53
CA GLY A 789 42.06 15.30 -5.25
C GLY A 789 40.62 14.90 -5.54
N LYS A 790 39.64 15.78 -5.31
CA LYS A 790 38.23 15.54 -5.65
C LYS A 790 37.98 15.26 -7.13
N VAL A 791 38.90 15.64 -8.02
CA VAL A 791 38.83 15.22 -9.44
C VAL A 791 38.65 13.70 -9.60
N ALA A 792 39.15 12.88 -8.66
CA ALA A 792 38.95 11.44 -8.68
C ALA A 792 37.52 11.01 -8.34
N THR A 793 36.85 11.70 -7.42
CA THR A 793 35.49 11.37 -6.97
C THR A 793 34.40 12.07 -7.76
N ASP A 794 34.70 13.25 -8.31
CA ASP A 794 33.72 14.10 -8.98
C ASP A 794 33.64 13.79 -10.48
N ILE A 795 34.79 13.47 -11.10
CA ILE A 795 34.90 13.20 -12.55
C ILE A 795 35.74 11.95 -12.89
N GLY A 796 36.24 11.21 -11.89
CA GLY A 796 36.89 9.91 -12.10
C GLY A 796 38.39 9.94 -12.40
N LEU A 797 39.03 11.11 -12.47
CA LEU A 797 40.43 11.20 -12.92
C LEU A 797 41.43 10.53 -11.96
N PRO A 798 42.49 9.87 -12.48
CA PRO A 798 43.58 9.36 -11.65
C PRO A 798 44.38 10.50 -11.01
N VAL A 799 44.71 10.38 -9.72
CA VAL A 799 45.42 11.41 -8.94
C VAL A 799 46.72 10.92 -8.32
N GLY A 800 47.07 9.64 -8.52
CA GLY A 800 48.31 9.05 -8.05
C GLY A 800 49.55 9.49 -8.85
N LYS A 801 49.36 10.12 -10.01
CA LYS A 801 50.43 10.69 -10.86
C LYS A 801 50.18 12.16 -11.17
N ARG A 802 51.26 12.82 -11.60
CA ARG A 802 51.26 14.23 -12.02
C ARG A 802 50.85 14.35 -13.48
N TRP A 803 50.48 15.55 -13.90
CA TRP A 803 49.95 15.88 -15.22
C TRP A 803 50.83 16.89 -15.93
N TRP A 804 51.23 16.59 -17.17
CA TRP A 804 52.00 17.51 -18.01
C TRP A 804 51.16 18.69 -18.47
N ALA A 805 51.72 19.90 -18.34
CA ALA A 805 51.16 21.11 -18.94
C ALA A 805 51.80 21.40 -20.30
N GLY A 806 50.99 21.87 -21.24
CA GLY A 806 51.41 22.20 -22.60
C GLY A 806 52.16 23.53 -22.71
N ASP A 807 52.21 24.34 -21.65
CA ASP A 807 52.90 25.63 -21.61
C ASP A 807 54.15 25.58 -20.72
N SER A 808 55.17 26.33 -21.13
CA SER A 808 56.44 26.42 -20.43
C SER A 808 56.58 27.67 -19.56
N LEU A 809 57.39 27.56 -18.51
CA LEU A 809 57.85 28.68 -17.67
C LEU A 809 59.30 29.03 -18.03
N LEU A 810 59.61 30.31 -18.24
CA LEU A 810 61.00 30.75 -18.41
C LEU A 810 61.64 31.04 -17.05
N LYS A 811 62.86 30.56 -16.83
CA LYS A 811 63.69 30.95 -15.68
C LYS A 811 65.02 31.47 -16.20
N GLY A 812 65.23 32.79 -16.14
CA GLY A 812 66.34 33.44 -16.83
C GLY A 812 66.13 33.39 -18.34
N SER A 813 67.05 32.78 -19.08
CA SER A 813 66.95 32.58 -20.54
C SER A 813 66.68 31.12 -20.92
N THR A 814 66.30 30.27 -19.96
CA THR A 814 66.09 28.82 -20.14
C THR A 814 64.62 28.45 -19.94
N LEU A 815 64.12 27.57 -20.81
CA LEU A 815 62.74 27.12 -20.81
C LEU A 815 62.55 25.90 -19.90
N TYR A 816 61.51 25.94 -19.05
CA TYR A 816 61.14 24.86 -18.15
C TYR A 816 59.73 24.35 -18.46
N TRP A 817 59.60 23.05 -18.64
CA TRP A 817 58.31 22.37 -18.80
C TRP A 817 57.57 22.31 -17.47
N GLN A 818 56.30 22.70 -17.48
CA GLN A 818 55.46 22.73 -16.29
C GLN A 818 54.64 21.46 -16.14
N TYR A 819 54.33 21.10 -14.90
CA TYR A 819 53.43 19.99 -14.59
C TYR A 819 52.73 20.21 -13.25
N LYS A 820 51.52 19.65 -13.12
CA LYS A 820 50.63 19.84 -11.96
C LYS A 820 50.41 18.52 -11.22
N ASP A 821 50.38 18.58 -9.89
CA ASP A 821 49.82 17.52 -9.05
C ASP A 821 48.36 17.88 -8.72
N LEU A 822 47.39 17.20 -9.32
CA LEU A 822 45.96 17.45 -9.10
C LEU A 822 45.45 16.94 -7.74
N LYS A 823 46.25 16.16 -6.99
CA LYS A 823 45.92 15.77 -5.62
C LYS A 823 46.20 16.90 -4.64
N THR A 824 47.33 17.59 -4.81
CA THR A 824 47.81 18.62 -3.87
C THR A 824 47.64 20.05 -4.39
N GLY A 825 47.35 20.23 -5.68
CA GLY A 825 47.27 21.52 -6.35
C GLY A 825 48.63 22.15 -6.67
N LYS A 826 49.75 21.47 -6.37
CA LYS A 826 51.08 22.05 -6.47
C LYS A 826 51.61 22.06 -7.91
N ASN A 827 52.17 23.20 -8.30
CA ASN A 827 52.85 23.39 -9.58
C ASN A 827 54.33 23.01 -9.45
N TYR A 828 54.85 22.43 -10.52
CA TYR A 828 56.26 22.08 -10.64
C TYR A 828 56.78 22.44 -12.03
N SER A 829 58.11 22.49 -12.18
CA SER A 829 58.76 22.80 -13.44
C SER A 829 60.13 22.13 -13.55
N MET A 830 60.54 21.69 -14.75
CA MET A 830 61.85 21.09 -15.02
C MET A 830 62.46 21.54 -16.35
N SER A 831 63.78 21.59 -16.45
CA SER A 831 64.51 22.18 -17.58
C SER A 831 64.47 21.35 -18.87
N GLU A 832 64.24 22.03 -20.00
CA GLU A 832 64.40 21.71 -21.43
C GLU A 832 64.05 20.31 -22.00
N ASN A 833 64.35 19.19 -21.35
CA ASN A 833 64.01 17.86 -21.89
C ASN A 833 63.07 17.09 -20.94
N PRO A 834 61.79 16.90 -21.28
CA PRO A 834 60.84 16.20 -20.42
C PRO A 834 61.12 14.69 -20.44
N GLY A 835 61.98 14.23 -19.53
CA GLY A 835 62.38 12.82 -19.42
C GLY A 835 61.52 11.96 -18.49
N ASN A 836 60.56 12.56 -17.77
CA ASN A 836 59.66 11.84 -16.85
C ASN A 836 58.34 11.47 -17.52
N TYR A 837 57.79 10.31 -17.15
CA TYR A 837 56.45 9.90 -17.54
C TYR A 837 55.41 10.48 -16.58
N TYR A 838 54.53 11.33 -17.12
CA TYR A 838 53.37 11.89 -16.43
C TYR A 838 52.13 11.78 -17.31
N LEU A 839 50.96 11.91 -16.69
CA LEU A 839 49.68 11.84 -17.39
C LEU A 839 49.48 13.07 -18.28
N GLN A 840 48.65 12.95 -19.30
CA GLN A 840 48.33 14.02 -20.25
C GLN A 840 46.82 14.23 -20.30
N LEU A 841 46.37 15.48 -20.18
CA LEU A 841 44.99 15.89 -20.47
C LEU A 841 44.97 16.76 -21.72
N CYS A 842 44.04 16.43 -22.60
CA CYS A 842 43.90 17.03 -23.90
C CYS A 842 42.68 17.92 -23.92
N LEU A 843 42.82 19.14 -24.42
CA LEU A 843 41.70 20.03 -24.67
C LEU A 843 40.92 19.57 -25.90
N THR A 844 39.60 19.78 -25.91
CA THR A 844 38.74 19.47 -27.07
C THR A 844 39.07 20.36 -28.26
N THR A 845 39.43 21.62 -27.99
CA THR A 845 39.96 22.61 -28.94
C THR A 845 41.44 22.86 -28.72
N SER A 846 42.21 22.98 -29.81
CA SER A 846 43.62 23.36 -29.74
C SER A 846 43.78 24.77 -29.19
N ARG A 847 44.87 25.04 -28.47
CA ARG A 847 45.28 26.39 -28.05
C ARG A 847 45.76 27.25 -29.24
N SER A 848 45.49 26.82 -30.47
CA SER A 848 45.77 27.58 -31.69
C SER A 848 45.04 28.91 -31.63
N GLY A 849 45.78 29.96 -31.97
CA GLY A 849 45.32 31.31 -31.77
C GLY A 849 46.45 32.30 -31.62
N LEU A 850 47.68 31.96 -32.02
CA LEU A 850 48.86 32.82 -31.94
C LEU A 850 49.58 32.80 -33.29
N ASN A 851 49.76 33.97 -33.87
CA ASN A 851 50.51 34.22 -35.10
C ASN A 851 51.80 34.94 -34.74
N ILE A 852 52.94 34.49 -35.29
CA ILE A 852 54.25 35.09 -35.08
C ILE A 852 54.77 35.76 -36.35
N ALA A 853 55.31 36.96 -36.20
CA ALA A 853 56.00 37.68 -37.28
C ALA A 853 57.35 38.19 -36.78
N LEU A 854 58.36 38.22 -37.65
CA LEU A 854 59.67 38.79 -37.39
C LEU A 854 59.93 39.88 -38.44
N SER A 855 60.35 41.07 -38.00
CA SER A 855 60.63 42.22 -38.86
C SER A 855 61.84 43.02 -38.38
N SER A 856 62.38 43.89 -39.25
CA SER A 856 63.47 44.82 -38.91
C SER A 856 63.18 46.20 -39.48
N ASP A 857 63.51 47.24 -38.72
CA ASP A 857 63.42 48.64 -39.19
C ASP A 857 64.56 49.01 -40.16
N ALA A 858 65.61 48.17 -40.25
CA ALA A 858 66.73 48.33 -41.18
C ALA A 858 66.55 47.54 -42.49
N TRP A 859 65.31 47.25 -42.88
CA TRP A 859 65.02 46.44 -44.06
C TRP A 859 65.44 47.13 -45.37
N ASN A 860 66.18 46.39 -46.21
CA ASN A 860 66.51 46.79 -47.57
C ASN A 860 65.81 45.84 -48.56
N ALA A 861 64.90 46.38 -49.36
CA ALA A 861 64.10 45.59 -50.30
C ALA A 861 64.95 44.93 -51.39
N ASP A 862 65.94 45.64 -51.93
CA ASP A 862 66.80 45.15 -53.03
C ASP A 862 67.65 43.94 -52.59
N LYS A 863 68.09 43.92 -51.33
CA LYS A 863 68.88 42.83 -50.75
C LYS A 863 68.01 41.77 -50.08
N SER A 864 66.71 42.02 -49.95
CA SER A 864 65.74 41.18 -49.23
C SER A 864 66.27 40.76 -47.85
N ALA A 865 66.83 41.72 -47.12
CA ALA A 865 67.44 41.50 -45.81
C ALA A 865 67.44 42.81 -44.99
N ALA A 866 67.56 42.69 -43.68
CA ALA A 866 67.94 43.80 -42.81
C ALA A 866 69.43 44.10 -42.99
N VAL A 867 69.79 45.35 -43.26
CA VAL A 867 71.16 45.73 -43.65
C VAL A 867 71.70 46.82 -42.74
N ALA A 868 72.90 46.61 -42.20
CA ALA A 868 73.69 47.63 -41.52
C ALA A 868 75.15 47.57 -41.98
N LYS A 869 75.97 48.56 -41.60
CA LYS A 869 77.43 48.46 -41.79
C LYS A 869 78.04 47.63 -40.66
N LYS A 870 79.18 47.03 -40.93
CA LYS A 870 79.99 46.36 -39.89
C LYS A 870 80.19 47.28 -38.67
N GLY A 871 79.89 46.75 -37.48
CA GLY A 871 80.00 47.48 -36.20
C GLY A 871 78.75 48.30 -35.81
N GLU A 872 77.76 48.42 -36.69
CA GLU A 872 76.46 49.00 -36.36
C GLU A 872 75.48 47.93 -35.85
N THR A 873 74.30 48.34 -35.37
CA THR A 873 73.25 47.46 -34.88
C THR A 873 72.13 47.28 -35.90
N ILE A 874 71.57 46.07 -35.99
CA ILE A 874 70.31 45.81 -36.71
C ILE A 874 69.19 45.63 -35.68
N PRO A 875 68.19 46.52 -35.62
CA PRO A 875 67.02 46.34 -34.76
C PRO A 875 66.07 45.29 -35.35
N MET A 876 65.66 44.34 -34.54
CA MET A 876 64.73 43.26 -34.87
C MET A 876 63.55 43.29 -33.91
N THR A 877 62.35 43.02 -34.43
CA THR A 877 61.11 42.94 -33.66
C THR A 877 60.38 41.65 -34.00
N VAL A 878 60.18 40.80 -33.00
CA VAL A 878 59.18 39.74 -33.05
C VAL A 878 57.86 40.32 -32.58
N THR A 879 56.78 40.07 -33.32
CA THR A 879 55.41 40.41 -32.94
C THR A 879 54.61 39.12 -32.83
N VAL A 880 53.93 38.93 -31.71
CA VAL A 880 52.96 37.85 -31.54
C VAL A 880 51.57 38.44 -31.40
N THR A 881 50.65 37.93 -32.21
CA THR A 881 49.23 38.34 -32.21
C THR A 881 48.34 37.12 -32.08
N ASN A 882 47.08 37.30 -31.68
CA ASN A 882 46.10 36.23 -31.79
C ASN A 882 45.48 36.14 -33.19
N ASP A 883 44.57 35.19 -33.41
CA ASP A 883 43.86 35.04 -34.71
C ASP A 883 43.00 36.26 -35.07
N ALA A 884 42.60 37.06 -34.08
CA ALA A 884 41.93 38.34 -34.29
C ALA A 884 42.91 39.50 -34.58
N GLY A 885 44.22 39.22 -34.67
CA GLY A 885 45.27 40.20 -34.91
C GLY A 885 45.66 41.04 -33.69
N GLN A 886 45.19 40.70 -32.48
CA GLN A 886 45.48 41.46 -31.26
C GLN A 886 46.81 41.04 -30.64
N PRO A 887 47.66 41.98 -30.17
CA PRO A 887 48.97 41.68 -29.59
C PRO A 887 48.86 40.82 -28.33
N GLN A 888 49.78 39.86 -28.18
CA GLN A 888 49.78 38.89 -27.08
C GLN A 888 51.03 39.03 -26.23
N ALA A 889 50.84 39.52 -25.01
CA ALA A 889 51.89 39.72 -24.02
C ALA A 889 52.31 38.41 -23.35
N GLY A 890 53.56 38.34 -22.87
CA GLY A 890 54.04 37.19 -22.10
C GLY A 890 54.13 35.89 -22.90
N VAL A 891 54.17 35.95 -24.23
CA VAL A 891 54.31 34.76 -25.09
C VAL A 891 55.77 34.39 -25.22
N ALA A 892 56.10 33.13 -24.89
CA ALA A 892 57.45 32.61 -24.99
C ALA A 892 57.85 32.42 -26.46
N VAL A 893 58.95 33.05 -26.87
CA VAL A 893 59.53 33.02 -28.20
C VAL A 893 60.91 32.38 -28.14
N LEU A 894 61.17 31.45 -29.06
CA LEU A 894 62.47 30.84 -29.30
C LEU A 894 63.13 31.46 -30.53
N LEU A 895 64.31 32.04 -30.36
CA LEU A 895 65.15 32.57 -31.42
C LEU A 895 66.28 31.60 -31.76
N THR A 896 66.48 31.39 -33.05
CA THR A 896 67.57 30.60 -33.64
C THR A 896 68.13 31.30 -34.87
N ARG A 897 69.29 30.85 -35.33
CA ARG A 897 69.91 31.38 -36.56
C ARG A 897 70.56 30.28 -37.39
N ASP A 898 70.63 30.53 -38.68
CA ASP A 898 71.35 29.65 -39.60
C ASP A 898 72.85 30.03 -39.68
N TYR A 899 73.60 29.29 -40.50
CA TYR A 899 74.93 29.67 -40.95
C TYR A 899 74.96 31.08 -41.56
N ALA A 900 76.10 31.76 -41.44
CA ALA A 900 76.33 33.02 -42.15
C ALA A 900 76.97 32.72 -43.51
N TYR A 901 76.46 33.30 -44.59
CA TYR A 901 76.92 33.04 -45.95
C TYR A 901 77.61 34.26 -46.56
N SER A 902 78.64 34.04 -47.39
CA SER A 902 79.18 35.07 -48.27
C SER A 902 78.16 35.50 -49.35
N ARG A 903 78.45 36.54 -50.14
CA ARG A 903 77.58 36.95 -51.25
C ARG A 903 77.75 36.03 -52.46
N GLY A 904 78.99 35.61 -52.72
CA GLY A 904 79.33 34.64 -53.75
C GLY A 904 80.62 33.87 -53.42
N ALA A 905 81.25 33.29 -54.45
CA ALA A 905 82.43 32.44 -54.29
C ALA A 905 83.64 33.21 -53.72
N VAL A 906 84.33 32.60 -52.75
CA VAL A 906 85.48 33.22 -52.04
C VAL A 906 86.84 32.64 -52.43
N ASP A 907 86.87 31.61 -53.28
CA ASP A 907 88.10 30.93 -53.72
C ASP A 907 88.52 31.38 -55.12
N LYS A 908 89.78 31.82 -55.23
CA LYS A 908 90.43 32.33 -56.44
C LYS A 908 90.37 31.37 -57.64
N GLN A 909 90.32 30.06 -57.40
CA GLN A 909 90.37 29.05 -58.46
C GLN A 909 89.01 28.87 -59.18
N TYR A 910 87.91 29.18 -58.50
CA TYR A 910 86.55 28.84 -58.97
C TYR A 910 85.71 30.05 -59.38
N ILE A 911 86.26 31.27 -59.31
CA ILE A 911 85.57 32.48 -59.79
C ILE A 911 85.70 32.56 -61.31
N GLU A 912 84.62 32.30 -62.03
CA GLU A 912 84.54 32.45 -63.48
C GLU A 912 84.12 33.89 -63.87
N PRO A 913 84.74 34.49 -64.90
CA PRO A 913 84.31 35.78 -65.45
C PRO A 913 82.85 35.75 -65.92
N GLY A 914 82.08 36.79 -65.60
CA GLY A 914 80.68 36.94 -66.02
C GLY A 914 79.69 36.08 -65.24
N VAL A 915 80.15 35.28 -64.28
CA VAL A 915 79.31 34.38 -63.47
C VAL A 915 79.21 34.89 -62.04
N ILE A 916 77.99 34.99 -61.53
CA ILE A 916 77.74 35.26 -60.11
C ILE A 916 78.07 33.97 -59.34
N GLY A 917 79.05 34.04 -58.44
CA GLY A 917 79.48 32.87 -57.67
C GLY A 917 78.45 32.46 -56.60
N GLU A 918 78.45 31.17 -56.25
CA GLU A 918 77.56 30.63 -55.21
C GLU A 918 78.00 31.05 -53.78
N PRO A 919 77.06 31.35 -52.87
CA PRO A 919 77.35 31.65 -51.47
C PRO A 919 78.05 30.50 -50.74
N VAL A 920 79.02 30.83 -49.86
CA VAL A 920 79.77 29.87 -49.05
C VAL A 920 79.47 30.07 -47.56
N PRO A 921 79.16 29.02 -46.77
CA PRO A 921 78.90 29.14 -45.34
C PRO A 921 80.17 29.40 -44.53
N PHE A 922 80.06 30.24 -43.51
CA PHE A 922 81.11 30.58 -42.55
C PHE A 922 80.73 30.13 -41.13
N THR A 923 81.67 29.45 -40.46
CA THR A 923 81.51 28.94 -39.08
C THR A 923 82.55 29.53 -38.11
N THR A 924 83.42 30.41 -38.60
CA THR A 924 84.52 30.99 -37.84
C THR A 924 84.16 32.39 -37.30
N SER A 925 85.08 33.02 -36.56
CA SER A 925 84.82 34.30 -35.88
C SER A 925 84.21 35.45 -36.72
N PRO A 926 84.40 35.54 -38.06
CA PRO A 926 83.68 36.52 -38.89
C PRO A 926 82.16 36.34 -38.90
N ALA A 927 81.65 35.14 -38.66
CA ALA A 927 80.22 34.83 -38.58
C ALA A 927 79.62 35.08 -37.17
N ASN A 928 80.46 35.38 -36.17
CA ASN A 928 79.99 35.54 -34.80
C ASN A 928 79.13 36.78 -34.65
N MET A 929 77.94 36.60 -34.10
CA MET A 929 76.93 37.63 -33.89
C MET A 929 76.56 37.68 -32.41
N MET A 930 76.24 38.89 -31.94
CA MET A 930 75.68 39.09 -30.61
C MET A 930 74.21 39.48 -30.73
N LEU A 931 73.38 38.91 -29.86
CA LEU A 931 71.98 39.30 -29.70
C LEU A 931 71.83 40.05 -28.37
N THR A 932 71.26 41.26 -28.43
CA THR A 932 70.99 42.08 -27.24
C THR A 932 69.49 42.33 -27.11
N PRO A 933 68.81 41.78 -26.09
CA PRO A 933 67.40 42.06 -25.84
C PRO A 933 67.21 43.52 -25.42
N VAL A 934 66.31 44.23 -26.10
CA VAL A 934 66.04 45.66 -25.88
C VAL A 934 64.76 45.87 -25.09
N ALA A 935 63.69 45.18 -25.48
CA ALA A 935 62.41 45.25 -24.80
C ALA A 935 61.71 43.87 -24.87
N PRO A 936 61.58 43.15 -23.74
CA PRO A 936 62.17 43.45 -22.43
C PRO A 936 63.72 43.52 -22.44
N ALA A 937 64.30 44.40 -21.63
CA ALA A 937 65.75 44.64 -21.62
C ALA A 937 66.52 43.46 -21.00
N GLY A 938 67.64 43.07 -21.59
CA GLY A 938 68.48 41.96 -21.12
C GLY A 938 69.95 42.12 -21.47
N THR A 939 70.79 41.19 -21.00
CA THR A 939 72.23 41.18 -21.29
C THR A 939 72.49 40.65 -22.70
N ALA A 940 73.47 41.21 -23.39
CA ALA A 940 73.94 40.71 -24.68
C ALA A 940 74.48 39.28 -24.57
N VAL A 941 74.08 38.42 -25.50
CA VAL A 941 74.48 37.01 -25.55
C VAL A 941 75.10 36.65 -26.90
N ALA A 942 76.00 35.67 -26.88
CA ALA A 942 76.53 35.08 -28.10
C ALA A 942 75.40 34.36 -28.84
N PHE A 943 75.14 34.76 -30.09
CA PHE A 943 74.09 34.21 -30.93
C PHE A 943 74.72 33.66 -32.21
N ASN A 944 75.30 32.47 -32.09
CA ASN A 944 76.19 31.87 -33.07
C ASN A 944 75.67 30.50 -33.52
N ASN A 945 76.05 30.07 -34.71
CA ASN A 945 75.85 28.68 -35.16
C ASN A 945 77.23 28.05 -35.37
N GLN A 946 77.58 27.07 -34.51
CA GLN A 946 78.85 26.35 -34.60
C GLN A 946 78.58 24.92 -35.05
N ASN A 947 79.15 24.52 -36.20
CA ASN A 947 79.04 23.16 -36.75
C ASN A 947 77.59 22.64 -36.91
N GLY A 948 76.62 23.52 -37.19
CA GLY A 948 75.22 23.13 -37.42
C GLY A 948 74.35 23.18 -36.16
N LEU A 949 74.94 23.51 -35.01
CA LEU A 949 74.23 23.73 -33.76
C LEU A 949 74.08 25.23 -33.52
N SER A 950 72.88 25.74 -33.82
CA SER A 950 72.49 27.11 -33.45
C SER A 950 72.41 27.22 -31.93
N THR A 951 73.06 28.24 -31.35
CA THR A 951 72.70 28.71 -30.01
C THR A 951 71.23 29.11 -30.02
N LYS A 952 70.46 28.52 -29.12
CA LYS A 952 69.05 28.85 -28.90
C LYS A 952 68.98 29.98 -27.87
N TRP A 953 68.12 30.95 -28.10
CA TRP A 953 67.82 31.99 -27.12
C TRP A 953 66.32 32.10 -26.95
N SER A 954 65.82 32.19 -25.73
CA SER A 954 64.39 32.31 -25.45
C SER A 954 64.08 33.62 -24.72
N GLY A 955 62.94 34.22 -25.04
CA GLY A 955 62.44 35.44 -24.40
C GLY A 955 60.92 35.54 -24.43
N PHE A 956 60.38 36.63 -23.90
CA PHE A 956 58.95 36.90 -23.90
C PHE A 956 58.62 38.18 -24.66
N THR A 957 57.45 38.20 -25.29
CA THR A 957 56.83 39.45 -25.71
C THR A 957 56.47 40.31 -24.49
N GLY A 958 56.69 41.62 -24.59
CA GLY A 958 56.22 42.58 -23.59
C GLY A 958 54.71 42.82 -23.68
N ASP A 959 54.19 43.75 -22.88
CA ASP A 959 52.76 44.08 -22.80
C ASP A 959 52.12 44.49 -24.15
N ASP A 960 52.94 44.94 -25.10
CA ASP A 960 52.52 45.31 -26.45
C ASP A 960 52.58 44.15 -27.46
N GLY A 961 52.79 42.92 -26.99
CA GLY A 961 52.90 41.72 -27.81
C GLY A 961 54.18 41.66 -28.64
N LYS A 962 55.20 42.45 -28.30
CA LYS A 962 56.45 42.51 -29.06
C LYS A 962 57.66 42.15 -28.22
N LEU A 963 58.61 41.46 -28.85
CA LEU A 963 59.95 41.22 -28.34
C LEU A 963 60.93 41.93 -29.28
N ARG A 964 61.67 42.90 -28.74
CA ARG A 964 62.65 43.70 -29.50
C ARG A 964 64.06 43.35 -29.08
N PHE A 965 64.93 43.15 -30.07
CA PHE A 965 66.34 42.86 -29.85
C PHE A 965 67.19 43.51 -30.94
N THR A 966 68.47 43.71 -30.68
CA THR A 966 69.44 44.13 -31.70
C THR A 966 70.44 43.03 -31.98
N LEU A 967 70.89 42.99 -33.23
CA LEU A 967 71.98 42.15 -33.67
C LEU A 967 73.21 43.02 -33.96
N THR A 968 74.41 42.55 -33.59
CA THR A 968 75.69 43.15 -34.01
C THR A 968 76.65 42.09 -34.52
N GLN A 969 77.52 42.49 -35.45
CA GLN A 969 78.55 41.61 -36.03
C GLN A 969 79.86 42.39 -36.27
N ASP A 970 80.59 42.67 -35.19
CA ASP A 970 81.75 43.58 -35.21
C ASP A 970 82.94 43.06 -36.02
N LYS A 971 83.04 41.74 -36.22
CA LYS A 971 84.10 41.07 -36.99
C LYS A 971 83.67 40.67 -38.39
N SER A 972 82.50 41.12 -38.87
CA SER A 972 81.93 40.75 -40.17
C SER A 972 82.92 40.94 -41.33
N LEU A 973 82.83 40.04 -42.31
CA LEU A 973 83.44 40.16 -43.65
C LEU A 973 82.44 40.62 -44.72
N GLY A 974 81.18 40.89 -44.37
CA GLY A 974 80.10 41.10 -45.35
C GLY A 974 79.33 39.81 -45.59
N LEU A 975 78.66 39.30 -44.56
CA LEU A 975 77.94 38.02 -44.58
C LEU A 975 76.43 38.22 -44.41
N LYS A 976 75.63 37.28 -44.94
CA LYS A 976 74.18 37.19 -44.79
C LYS A 976 73.81 36.04 -43.85
N THR A 977 73.00 36.29 -42.83
CA THR A 977 72.55 35.30 -41.84
C THR A 977 71.03 35.27 -41.76
N SER A 978 70.40 34.10 -41.82
CA SER A 978 68.97 33.97 -41.51
C SER A 978 68.73 33.84 -40.00
N VAL A 979 67.83 34.64 -39.45
CA VAL A 979 67.39 34.59 -38.04
C VAL A 979 65.94 34.18 -38.01
N THR A 980 65.60 33.18 -37.20
CA THR A 980 64.25 32.60 -37.09
C THR A 980 63.70 32.75 -35.68
N ALA A 981 62.47 33.22 -35.56
CA ALA A 981 61.69 33.26 -34.34
C ALA A 981 60.55 32.25 -34.43
N ALA A 982 60.36 31.42 -33.41
CA ALA A 982 59.26 30.46 -33.31
C ALA A 982 58.55 30.58 -31.96
N LEU A 983 57.27 30.19 -31.89
CA LEU A 983 56.57 30.07 -30.62
C LEU A 983 57.14 28.89 -29.82
N ALA A 984 57.55 29.13 -28.57
CA ALA A 984 58.28 28.12 -27.80
C ALA A 984 57.44 26.91 -27.39
N ASN A 985 56.11 27.04 -27.43
CA ASN A 985 55.14 25.99 -27.12
C ASN A 985 54.41 25.44 -28.36
N GLN A 986 54.74 25.94 -29.56
CA GLN A 986 54.13 25.63 -30.85
C GLN A 986 55.18 25.83 -31.97
N PHE A 987 56.10 24.87 -32.13
CA PHE A 987 57.27 25.04 -33.01
C PHE A 987 56.94 25.14 -34.51
N ASP A 988 55.72 24.77 -34.91
CA ASP A 988 55.28 24.85 -36.31
C ASP A 988 55.04 26.29 -36.77
N GLU A 989 54.81 27.22 -35.84
CA GLU A 989 54.62 28.65 -36.13
C GLU A 989 55.96 29.40 -35.98
N ALA A 990 56.57 29.75 -37.11
CA ALA A 990 57.86 30.43 -37.16
C ALA A 990 57.94 31.51 -38.25
N ALA A 991 58.76 32.53 -38.02
CA ALA A 991 59.05 33.61 -38.96
C ALA A 991 60.56 33.89 -39.02
N SER A 992 61.07 34.17 -40.23
CA SER A 992 62.51 34.36 -40.46
C SER A 992 62.81 35.68 -41.17
N VAL A 993 63.92 36.32 -40.80
CA VAL A 993 64.45 37.54 -41.44
C VAL A 993 65.96 37.38 -41.61
N ASP A 994 66.43 37.71 -42.81
CA ASP A 994 67.86 37.72 -43.08
C ASP A 994 68.51 39.03 -42.61
N ALA A 995 69.74 38.95 -42.11
CA ALA A 995 70.55 40.06 -41.63
C ALA A 995 71.90 40.11 -42.35
N ILE A 996 72.30 41.30 -42.82
CA ILE A 996 73.55 41.55 -43.53
C ILE A 996 74.31 42.71 -42.88
N PHE A 997 75.56 42.47 -42.50
CA PHE A 997 76.49 43.51 -42.04
C PHE A 997 77.54 43.78 -43.11
N THR A 998 77.31 44.80 -43.93
CA THR A 998 78.13 45.11 -45.11
C THR A 998 79.51 45.66 -44.75
N VAL A 999 80.50 45.45 -45.62
CA VAL A 999 81.87 45.97 -45.46
C VAL A 999 82.28 46.93 -46.57
N GLN A 1000 83.04 47.96 -46.23
CA GLN A 1000 83.50 48.95 -47.21
C GLN A 1000 84.56 48.41 -48.18
N THR A 1001 85.23 47.33 -47.80
CA THR A 1001 86.30 46.66 -48.56
C THR A 1001 85.80 45.84 -49.77
N SER A 1002 84.49 45.65 -49.89
CA SER A 1002 83.86 44.95 -51.01
C SER A 1002 82.88 45.88 -51.72
N PRO A 1003 82.76 45.80 -53.06
CA PRO A 1003 81.77 46.57 -53.80
C PRO A 1003 80.35 46.03 -53.66
N ASP A 1004 79.36 46.91 -53.82
CA ASP A 1004 77.95 46.53 -53.76
C ASP A 1004 77.44 46.04 -55.13
N THR A 1005 78.05 44.97 -55.62
CA THR A 1005 77.76 44.35 -56.92
C THR A 1005 77.41 42.87 -56.71
N PRO A 1006 76.50 42.27 -57.48
CA PRO A 1006 76.19 40.85 -57.37
C PRO A 1006 77.40 39.94 -57.65
N TYR A 1007 78.43 40.45 -58.31
CA TYR A 1007 79.67 39.73 -58.63
C TYR A 1007 80.70 39.74 -57.48
N ALA A 1008 80.43 40.45 -56.38
CA ALA A 1008 81.33 40.48 -55.23
C ALA A 1008 81.26 39.20 -54.42
N SER A 1009 82.39 38.80 -53.86
CA SER A 1009 82.48 37.64 -52.96
C SER A 1009 81.74 37.92 -51.66
N TYR A 1010 81.75 39.18 -51.19
CA TYR A 1010 81.10 39.60 -49.94
C TYR A 1010 80.09 40.73 -50.12
N TRP A 1011 79.20 40.87 -49.13
CA TRP A 1011 78.23 41.95 -49.10
C TRP A 1011 78.91 43.27 -48.78
N GLY A 1012 79.05 44.10 -49.82
CA GLY A 1012 79.85 45.31 -49.80
C GLY A 1012 79.06 46.61 -49.73
N HIS A 1013 79.80 47.71 -49.52
CA HIS A 1013 79.36 49.08 -49.76
C HIS A 1013 80.51 49.99 -50.25
N MET A 1014 81.54 49.43 -50.90
CA MET A 1014 82.60 50.21 -51.55
C MET A 1014 81.98 51.14 -52.60
N PRO A 1015 82.35 52.43 -52.64
CA PRO A 1015 81.89 53.33 -53.68
C PRO A 1015 82.32 52.85 -55.07
N ASP A 1016 81.40 52.72 -56.02
CA ASP A 1016 81.73 52.32 -57.40
C ASP A 1016 82.43 53.43 -58.20
N THR A 1017 82.21 54.69 -57.82
CA THR A 1017 82.78 55.85 -58.51
C THR A 1017 83.24 56.93 -57.52
N VAL A 1018 84.19 57.77 -57.94
CA VAL A 1018 84.64 58.96 -57.20
C VAL A 1018 84.86 60.14 -58.15
N GLN A 1019 84.57 61.35 -57.69
CA GLN A 1019 84.90 62.58 -58.41
C GLN A 1019 86.30 63.05 -58.03
N VAL A 1020 87.22 63.10 -59.00
CA VAL A 1020 88.58 63.64 -58.83
C VAL A 1020 89.01 64.38 -60.09
N ASN A 1021 89.79 65.45 -59.95
CA ASN A 1021 90.29 66.24 -61.09
C ASN A 1021 89.20 66.72 -62.08
N GLY A 1022 87.96 66.92 -61.62
CA GLY A 1022 86.84 67.32 -62.47
C GLY A 1022 86.23 66.21 -63.34
N VAL A 1023 86.64 64.95 -63.14
CA VAL A 1023 86.08 63.77 -63.81
C VAL A 1023 85.57 62.73 -62.81
N THR A 1024 84.57 61.95 -63.21
CA THR A 1024 84.12 60.78 -62.45
C THR A 1024 84.99 59.59 -62.83
N LEU A 1025 85.72 59.03 -61.88
CA LEU A 1025 86.43 57.78 -62.05
C LEU A 1025 85.59 56.62 -61.51
N ARG A 1026 85.63 55.47 -62.19
CA ARG A 1026 85.07 54.19 -61.71
C ARG A 1026 86.17 53.33 -61.09
N ARG A 1027 85.83 52.57 -60.05
CA ARG A 1027 86.74 51.59 -59.45
C ARG A 1027 87.20 50.54 -60.48
N PRO A 1028 88.28 49.82 -60.21
CA PRO A 1028 88.65 48.66 -61.04
C PRO A 1028 87.54 47.60 -61.10
N TYR A 1029 87.58 46.74 -62.10
CA TYR A 1029 86.63 45.66 -62.24
C TYR A 1029 87.05 44.44 -61.41
N LEU A 1030 86.09 43.78 -60.77
CA LEU A 1030 86.30 42.44 -60.24
C LEU A 1030 86.50 41.47 -61.41
N LYS A 1031 87.22 40.36 -61.18
CA LYS A 1031 87.37 39.27 -62.15
C LYS A 1031 86.01 38.79 -62.67
N ALA A 1032 85.04 38.65 -61.77
CA ALA A 1032 83.70 38.19 -62.08
C ALA A 1032 82.86 39.22 -62.88
N GLU A 1033 83.20 40.51 -62.84
CA GLU A 1033 82.49 41.54 -63.61
C GLU A 1033 82.89 41.60 -65.09
N LEU A 1034 84.00 40.94 -65.44
CA LEU A 1034 84.51 40.89 -66.81
C LEU A 1034 83.82 39.78 -67.61
N SER A 1035 83.60 39.99 -68.90
CA SER A 1035 83.00 38.97 -69.80
C SER A 1035 83.95 37.81 -70.13
N ALA A 1036 85.26 38.01 -69.92
CA ALA A 1036 86.31 37.04 -70.23
C ALA A 1036 87.42 37.08 -69.18
N ALA A 1037 88.31 36.08 -69.20
CA ALA A 1037 89.40 35.99 -68.22
C ALA A 1037 90.39 37.15 -68.41
N PRO A 1038 90.66 37.96 -67.36
CA PRO A 1038 91.75 38.91 -67.38
C PRO A 1038 93.09 38.16 -67.41
N ARG A 1039 94.17 38.84 -67.79
CA ARG A 1039 95.51 38.23 -67.83
C ARG A 1039 95.93 37.70 -66.46
N ASP A 1040 95.83 38.57 -65.45
CA ASP A 1040 96.10 38.23 -64.07
C ASP A 1040 94.90 38.59 -63.20
N THR A 1041 94.81 37.95 -62.04
CA THR A 1041 93.81 38.27 -61.01
C THR A 1041 94.55 38.58 -59.73
N TRP A 1042 94.21 39.71 -59.09
CA TRP A 1042 94.87 40.14 -57.87
C TRP A 1042 93.92 40.15 -56.67
N PRO A 1043 94.25 39.44 -55.57
CA PRO A 1043 93.45 39.42 -54.37
C PRO A 1043 93.73 40.66 -53.51
N PHE A 1044 92.72 41.51 -53.33
CA PHE A 1044 92.78 42.66 -52.42
C PHE A 1044 91.47 42.79 -51.67
N ASN A 1045 91.56 43.15 -50.39
CA ASN A 1045 90.38 43.50 -49.59
C ASN A 1045 89.32 42.38 -49.53
N ASN A 1046 89.77 41.12 -49.61
CA ASN A 1046 88.98 39.89 -49.72
C ASN A 1046 88.19 39.72 -51.02
N GLU A 1047 88.50 40.51 -52.04
CA GLU A 1047 87.93 40.42 -53.38
C GLU A 1047 89.00 40.10 -54.41
N PHE A 1048 88.57 39.66 -55.60
CA PHE A 1048 89.45 39.31 -56.71
C PHE A 1048 89.28 40.31 -57.86
N TRP A 1049 90.30 41.14 -58.06
CA TRP A 1049 90.29 42.22 -59.06
C TRP A 1049 90.97 41.76 -60.35
N GLY A 1050 90.37 42.07 -61.50
CA GLY A 1050 90.94 41.74 -62.80
C GLY A 1050 91.97 42.79 -63.21
N THR A 1051 93.11 42.35 -63.75
CA THR A 1051 94.07 43.26 -64.37
C THR A 1051 93.72 43.50 -65.83
N ASN A 1052 94.02 44.70 -66.30
CA ASN A 1052 93.70 45.11 -67.65
C ASN A 1052 94.97 45.56 -68.38
N TYR A 1053 95.08 45.14 -69.65
CA TYR A 1053 96.04 45.72 -70.56
C TYR A 1053 95.56 47.11 -71.00
N TYR A 1054 96.50 47.95 -71.45
CA TYR A 1054 96.14 49.15 -72.21
C TYR A 1054 95.40 48.76 -73.51
N TYR A 1055 96.00 47.88 -74.32
CA TYR A 1055 95.38 47.19 -75.45
C TYR A 1055 96.19 45.95 -75.84
N GLN A 1056 95.55 44.78 -75.94
CA GLN A 1056 96.19 43.53 -76.40
C GLN A 1056 95.19 42.67 -77.19
N SER A 1057 95.61 42.09 -78.32
CA SER A 1057 94.72 41.46 -79.31
C SER A 1057 94.13 40.09 -78.91
N GLU A 1058 94.73 39.38 -77.96
CA GLU A 1058 94.23 38.12 -77.38
C GLU A 1058 93.31 38.36 -76.17
N HIS A 1059 93.35 39.57 -75.60
CA HIS A 1059 92.57 40.01 -74.43
C HIS A 1059 91.77 41.31 -74.74
N VAL A 1060 91.17 41.39 -75.93
CA VAL A 1060 90.45 42.60 -76.38
C VAL A 1060 89.32 42.96 -75.40
N GLU A 1061 88.50 42.00 -74.99
CA GLU A 1061 87.34 42.23 -74.11
C GLU A 1061 87.72 42.67 -72.68
N THR A 1062 88.95 42.43 -72.25
CA THR A 1062 89.45 42.80 -70.91
C THR A 1062 90.50 43.92 -70.95
N SER A 1063 90.78 44.48 -72.13
CA SER A 1063 91.64 45.65 -72.30
C SER A 1063 90.89 46.96 -71.99
N LEU A 1064 91.58 47.97 -71.47
CA LEU A 1064 90.94 49.21 -71.02
C LEU A 1064 90.32 50.03 -72.12
N THR A 1065 90.90 50.00 -73.33
CA THR A 1065 90.30 50.61 -74.51
C THR A 1065 88.92 50.02 -74.86
N HIS A 1066 88.66 48.76 -74.50
CA HIS A 1066 87.34 48.14 -74.62
C HIS A 1066 86.46 48.45 -73.41
N LEU A 1067 86.97 48.23 -72.18
CA LEU A 1067 86.19 48.40 -70.94
C LEU A 1067 85.79 49.85 -70.66
N CYS A 1068 86.59 50.83 -71.09
CA CYS A 1068 86.27 52.25 -71.00
C CYS A 1068 85.60 52.79 -72.28
N GLY A 1069 85.41 51.96 -73.30
CA GLY A 1069 84.79 52.30 -74.59
C GLY A 1069 85.67 53.06 -75.58
N SER A 1070 86.73 53.73 -75.11
CA SER A 1070 87.75 54.41 -75.94
C SER A 1070 89.02 54.66 -75.12
N GLN A 1071 90.10 55.08 -75.78
CA GLN A 1071 91.35 55.43 -75.10
C GLN A 1071 91.20 56.69 -74.24
N GLU A 1072 90.44 57.67 -74.72
CA GLU A 1072 90.23 58.99 -74.09
C GLU A 1072 89.50 58.87 -72.75
N ASN A 1073 88.75 57.78 -72.57
CA ASN A 1073 88.01 57.46 -71.37
C ASN A 1073 88.83 56.70 -70.32
N ILE A 1074 90.07 56.31 -70.60
CA ILE A 1074 90.96 55.74 -69.57
C ILE A 1074 91.43 56.90 -68.67
N ALA A 1075 91.53 56.71 -67.36
CA ALA A 1075 92.01 57.76 -66.45
C ALA A 1075 93.36 58.35 -66.92
N SER A 1076 93.52 59.67 -66.90
CA SER A 1076 94.83 60.28 -67.16
C SER A 1076 95.72 60.20 -65.93
N LEU A 1077 97.02 60.43 -66.12
CA LEU A 1077 98.02 60.45 -65.06
C LEU A 1077 97.68 61.50 -64.01
N ASP A 1078 97.07 62.63 -64.40
CA ASP A 1078 96.62 63.66 -63.46
C ASP A 1078 95.36 63.24 -62.69
N ASP A 1079 94.45 62.50 -63.32
CA ASP A 1079 93.30 61.93 -62.60
C ASP A 1079 93.74 60.89 -61.57
N LEU A 1080 94.70 60.03 -61.92
CA LEU A 1080 95.26 59.02 -61.02
C LEU A 1080 96.03 59.69 -59.86
N LYS A 1081 96.83 60.73 -60.12
CA LYS A 1081 97.45 61.52 -59.02
C LYS A 1081 96.42 62.15 -58.10
N ALA A 1082 95.29 62.62 -58.64
CA ALA A 1082 94.21 63.16 -57.82
C ALA A 1082 93.49 62.05 -57.02
N LEU A 1083 93.28 60.88 -57.64
CA LEU A 1083 92.73 59.68 -57.00
C LEU A 1083 93.55 59.26 -55.77
N GLN A 1084 94.87 59.37 -55.83
CA GLN A 1084 95.79 59.01 -54.74
C GLN A 1084 95.38 59.58 -53.38
N SER A 1085 94.94 60.84 -53.37
CA SER A 1085 94.60 61.55 -52.13
C SER A 1085 93.36 61.00 -51.42
N VAL A 1086 92.50 60.26 -52.14
CA VAL A 1086 91.22 59.74 -51.65
C VAL A 1086 91.12 58.21 -51.72
N ILE A 1087 92.00 57.53 -52.47
CA ILE A 1087 91.87 56.08 -52.73
C ILE A 1087 91.83 55.23 -51.45
N GLY A 1088 92.56 55.64 -50.41
CA GLY A 1088 92.56 54.96 -49.11
C GLY A 1088 91.22 55.04 -48.37
N THR A 1089 90.47 56.14 -48.49
CA THR A 1089 89.14 56.25 -47.85
C THR A 1089 88.08 55.51 -48.65
N LEU A 1090 88.27 55.36 -49.96
CA LEU A 1090 87.41 54.56 -50.83
C LEU A 1090 87.58 53.05 -50.63
N GLN A 1091 88.72 52.62 -50.09
CA GLN A 1091 89.14 51.21 -49.99
C GLN A 1091 89.24 50.51 -51.37
N TRP A 1092 89.45 51.28 -52.43
CA TRP A 1092 89.77 50.73 -53.76
C TRP A 1092 91.12 49.99 -53.71
N PRO A 1093 91.32 48.95 -54.54
CA PRO A 1093 92.51 48.11 -54.44
C PRO A 1093 93.77 48.90 -54.80
N THR A 1094 94.79 48.88 -53.95
CA THR A 1094 96.08 49.51 -54.20
C THR A 1094 97.20 48.77 -53.46
N THR A 1095 98.41 48.76 -54.02
CA THR A 1095 99.61 48.22 -53.36
C THR A 1095 100.87 48.83 -53.95
N SER A 1096 101.99 48.76 -53.22
CA SER A 1096 103.29 49.25 -53.68
C SER A 1096 103.87 48.49 -54.87
N SER A 1097 103.32 47.32 -55.22
CA SER A 1097 103.84 46.46 -56.29
C SER A 1097 103.17 46.69 -57.65
N TRP A 1098 102.00 47.33 -57.70
CA TRP A 1098 101.18 47.38 -58.91
C TRP A 1098 100.62 48.77 -59.19
N ASP A 1099 100.59 49.13 -60.47
CA ASP A 1099 100.22 50.47 -60.92
C ASP A 1099 98.81 50.48 -61.51
N TYR A 1100 98.17 51.64 -61.44
CA TYR A 1100 97.01 51.97 -62.26
C TYR A 1100 97.48 52.42 -63.64
N VAL A 1101 96.78 51.94 -64.67
CA VAL A 1101 97.08 52.25 -66.08
C VAL A 1101 96.50 53.62 -66.43
N SER A 1102 97.33 54.52 -66.99
CA SER A 1102 96.88 55.83 -67.48
C SER A 1102 96.74 55.85 -69.00
N GLN A 1103 95.94 56.78 -69.52
CA GLN A 1103 95.78 56.99 -70.96
C GLN A 1103 97.01 57.60 -71.65
N ASP A 1104 97.91 58.22 -70.89
CA ASP A 1104 99.04 59.01 -71.39
C ASP A 1104 100.11 58.14 -72.05
N GLU A 1105 100.60 58.59 -73.21
CA GLU A 1105 101.65 57.90 -73.95
C GLU A 1105 103.03 58.06 -73.30
N GLY A 1106 103.84 57.01 -73.39
CA GLY A 1106 105.24 57.02 -72.94
C GLY A 1106 106.19 57.60 -73.98
N GLN A 1107 107.47 57.21 -73.90
CA GLN A 1107 108.52 57.71 -74.80
C GLN A 1107 108.31 57.41 -76.31
N SER A 1108 107.40 56.49 -76.65
CA SER A 1108 106.93 56.22 -78.02
C SER A 1108 105.55 55.57 -77.96
N ASN A 1109 104.83 55.48 -79.09
CA ASN A 1109 103.50 54.83 -79.18
C ASN A 1109 103.49 53.35 -78.71
N LYS A 1110 104.67 52.73 -78.55
CA LYS A 1110 104.83 51.39 -77.98
C LYS A 1110 104.57 51.35 -76.45
N TYR A 1111 104.77 52.47 -75.75
CA TYR A 1111 104.74 52.55 -74.28
C TYR A 1111 103.61 53.49 -73.79
N TYR A 1112 103.17 53.28 -72.55
CA TYR A 1112 102.21 54.14 -71.83
C TYR A 1112 102.74 54.49 -70.43
N CYS A 1113 102.13 55.48 -69.79
CA CYS A 1113 102.39 55.84 -68.40
C CYS A 1113 101.46 55.10 -67.42
N SER A 1114 102.01 54.69 -66.29
CA SER A 1114 101.26 54.12 -65.17
C SER A 1114 101.57 54.88 -63.89
N PHE A 1115 100.65 54.84 -62.93
CA PHE A 1115 100.77 55.50 -61.65
C PHE A 1115 100.54 54.53 -60.50
N ASN A 1116 101.48 54.47 -59.56
CA ASN A 1116 101.33 53.64 -58.39
C ASN A 1116 100.60 54.41 -57.28
N GLU A 1117 99.33 54.08 -57.06
CA GLU A 1117 98.47 54.77 -56.09
C GLU A 1117 98.95 54.64 -54.62
N THR A 1118 99.80 53.66 -54.30
CA THR A 1118 100.36 53.51 -52.95
C THR A 1118 101.65 54.33 -52.78
N THR A 1119 102.56 54.31 -53.75
CA THR A 1119 103.90 54.92 -53.62
C THR A 1119 103.99 56.32 -54.23
N GLY A 1120 103.04 56.71 -55.07
CA GLY A 1120 103.05 57.96 -55.84
C GLY A 1120 104.00 57.94 -57.04
N GLN A 1121 104.57 56.79 -57.38
CA GLN A 1121 105.56 56.67 -58.46
C GLN A 1121 104.89 56.64 -59.84
N THR A 1122 105.38 57.46 -60.77
CA THR A 1122 105.00 57.42 -62.19
C THR A 1122 106.00 56.59 -62.99
N THR A 1123 105.52 55.72 -63.87
CA THR A 1123 106.37 54.89 -64.76
C THR A 1123 105.88 54.99 -66.21
N CYS A 1124 106.66 55.59 -67.11
CA CYS A 1124 106.29 55.84 -68.52
C CYS A 1124 107.00 54.94 -69.54
N THR A 1125 107.45 53.76 -69.10
CA THR A 1125 108.16 52.76 -69.91
C THR A 1125 107.40 51.43 -69.96
N ARG A 1126 106.12 51.40 -69.57
CA ARG A 1126 105.28 50.18 -69.62
C ARG A 1126 104.83 49.90 -71.04
N GLU A 1127 105.02 48.69 -71.52
CA GLU A 1127 104.70 48.32 -72.90
C GLU A 1127 103.20 47.99 -73.02
N LYS A 1128 102.50 48.65 -73.97
CA LYS A 1128 101.04 48.56 -74.13
C LYS A 1128 100.54 47.10 -74.30
N ALA A 1129 101.33 46.24 -74.96
CA ALA A 1129 100.96 44.87 -75.32
C ALA A 1129 101.34 43.79 -74.30
N THR A 1130 102.24 44.07 -73.35
CA THR A 1130 102.83 43.03 -72.47
C THR A 1130 102.77 43.37 -70.99
N THR A 1131 102.30 44.57 -70.61
CA THR A 1131 102.15 45.00 -69.22
C THR A 1131 100.68 45.26 -68.90
N SER A 1132 100.19 44.68 -67.82
CA SER A 1132 98.83 44.87 -67.29
C SER A 1132 98.88 45.59 -65.94
N GLY A 1133 97.82 46.30 -65.60
CA GLY A 1133 97.66 47.00 -64.32
C GLY A 1133 96.20 47.10 -63.91
N LEU A 1134 95.92 47.81 -62.82
CA LEU A 1134 94.54 48.14 -62.46
C LEU A 1134 94.02 49.23 -63.39
N GLY A 1135 92.77 49.10 -63.82
CA GLY A 1135 92.11 50.06 -64.69
C GLY A 1135 91.12 50.93 -63.95
N SER A 1136 91.08 52.22 -64.29
CA SER A 1136 89.97 53.10 -63.91
C SER A 1136 89.50 53.85 -65.15
N CYS A 1137 88.19 53.85 -65.38
CA CYS A 1137 87.57 54.55 -66.50
C CYS A 1137 86.96 55.86 -66.02
N ARG A 1138 87.13 56.91 -66.82
CA ARG A 1138 86.28 58.10 -66.77
C ARG A 1138 84.88 57.72 -67.20
N VAL A 1139 83.89 58.01 -66.36
CA VAL A 1139 82.48 57.76 -66.65
C VAL A 1139 81.71 59.09 -66.67
N PRO A 1140 80.69 59.23 -67.53
CA PRO A 1140 79.87 60.45 -67.60
C PRO A 1140 79.19 60.82 -66.29
#